data_AF-Q06ZB4-F1
#
_entry.id   AF-Q06ZB4-F1
#
_cell.length_a   1.000
_cell.length_b   1.000
_cell.length_c   1.000
_cell.angle_alpha   90.00
_cell.angle_beta   90.00
_cell.angle_gamma   90.00
#
_symmetry.space_group_name_H-M   'P 1'
#
loop_
_entity.id
_entity.type
_entity.pdbx_description
1 polymer ?
#
loop_
_entity_poly.entity_id
_entity_poly.type
_entity_poly.pdbx_seq_one_letter_code
_entity_poly.pdbx_strand_id
1 'polypeptide(L)'
;KPKYICAAAIVDKIWKLEVREQVESLGRALIWVHPIVFRLLTGHGRPVLEAIQREMLNPGNHERLAAKSEESRIGIYASKAAIAPILERLNRVAQAVASAKVSTEHIKKENLTQPILNKLANITTTIIEKSSNGNELTIHWIAERDRPKSTSSGPETSVAPERPADVVWRLLMAAQSAQEAGADLSSKMMTRTGRGKKPKGAVYIDYHREDRSKSWRDKLRSWTRYTDAVAKPDEKKKKLQPLKLATRVELPELPPSSITDDARVSEVTFATLGHVLHLKEAVKASNKKNLDKARRILSPIIPHPAALTTLSGGEEPVTQSTAIILNFSPDPIVPQDGTLPRVRLTLPVDETTDLANFNIPPSSTLHAVTTQRIQDLLLPTESVDARLMQQRLVALDADQPALQQFLAASEFNLLQGRLRTPSRISLSLPGAAAEAPYLFMGLEVHQAVETRLAGHTIRYESIEAGQHGGQRQELSLHRAPAAEQSQRDDGFLQLVEDVVSGNVFSWNDGAALMQQRSSETFTMDLLEDSQLEEETLVEGEQAPLLEGKEEHLLNKEGDGEEAPQPQQHDTALKDADTIVTIQEQGINVQDDLPQAKDQEIHLSESQVSTEEQATTDLPKDALAGETAAKKKEEEKPASDEASSSPKPAIDVSLESKL
;
A
#
# COMPACT_ATOMS: atom_id res chain seq x y z
N LYS A 1 18.93 -58.19 -14.28
CA LYS A 1 18.02 -59.37 -14.36
C LYS A 1 17.24 -59.33 -15.69
N PRO A 2 17.65 -60.05 -16.76
CA PRO A 2 17.04 -59.89 -18.10
C PRO A 2 15.55 -60.28 -18.15
N LYS A 3 15.18 -61.44 -17.58
CA LYS A 3 13.79 -61.94 -17.59
C LYS A 3 12.76 -60.96 -16.99
N TYR A 4 13.16 -60.21 -15.96
CA TYR A 4 12.32 -59.17 -15.33
C TYR A 4 12.02 -58.00 -16.29
N ILE A 5 13.03 -57.59 -17.08
CA ILE A 5 12.88 -56.49 -18.05
C ILE A 5 11.93 -56.91 -19.18
N CYS A 6 12.04 -58.15 -19.68
CA CYS A 6 11.10 -58.69 -20.67
C CYS A 6 9.67 -58.81 -20.11
N ALA A 7 9.51 -59.33 -18.89
CA ALA A 7 8.19 -59.45 -18.25
C ALA A 7 7.51 -58.07 -18.06
N ALA A 8 8.25 -57.09 -17.53
CA ALA A 8 7.75 -55.72 -17.40
C ALA A 8 7.37 -55.12 -18.77
N ALA A 9 8.19 -55.30 -19.81
CA ALA A 9 7.92 -54.78 -21.15
C ALA A 9 6.69 -55.41 -21.83
N ILE A 10 6.35 -56.67 -21.52
CA ILE A 10 5.12 -57.31 -22.00
C ILE A 10 3.89 -56.69 -21.32
N VAL A 11 3.93 -56.59 -19.98
CA VAL A 11 2.82 -56.06 -19.16
C VAL A 11 2.53 -54.59 -19.49
N ASP A 12 3.59 -53.77 -19.61
CA ASP A 12 3.57 -52.36 -20.04
C ASP A 12 3.11 -52.23 -21.51
N LYS A 13 3.92 -52.71 -22.46
CA LYS A 13 3.78 -52.31 -23.88
C LYS A 13 2.79 -53.14 -24.70
N ILE A 14 2.53 -54.38 -24.29
CA ILE A 14 1.63 -55.29 -25.01
C ILE A 14 0.26 -55.33 -24.32
N TRP A 15 0.23 -55.42 -22.98
CA TRP A 15 -1.03 -55.52 -22.22
C TRP A 15 -1.57 -54.17 -21.72
N LYS A 16 -0.76 -53.09 -21.73
CA LYS A 16 -1.14 -51.75 -21.23
C LYS A 16 -1.61 -51.76 -19.77
N LEU A 17 -0.99 -52.62 -18.96
CA LEU A 17 -1.28 -52.74 -17.52
C LEU A 17 -0.15 -52.11 -16.71
N GLU A 18 -0.51 -51.22 -15.79
CA GLU A 18 0.47 -50.59 -14.90
C GLU A 18 0.73 -51.45 -13.66
N VAL A 19 2.01 -51.75 -13.38
CA VAL A 19 2.40 -52.47 -12.17
C VAL A 19 2.40 -51.47 -11.00
N ARG A 20 1.42 -51.58 -10.10
CA ARG A 20 1.21 -50.67 -8.95
C ARG A 20 2.49 -50.31 -8.20
N GLU A 21 3.31 -51.29 -7.83
CA GLU A 21 4.60 -51.10 -7.13
C GLU A 21 5.57 -50.20 -7.91
N GLN A 22 5.56 -50.27 -9.24
CA GLN A 22 6.40 -49.43 -10.11
C GLN A 22 5.82 -48.02 -10.28
N VAL A 23 4.52 -47.82 -10.10
CA VAL A 23 3.85 -46.52 -10.18
C VAL A 23 3.96 -45.75 -8.86
N GLU A 24 3.77 -46.43 -7.73
CA GLU A 24 3.90 -45.88 -6.38
C GLU A 24 5.37 -45.62 -5.98
N SER A 25 6.35 -46.31 -6.61
CA SER A 25 7.78 -46.05 -6.38
C SER A 25 8.18 -44.60 -6.67
N LEU A 26 9.09 -44.06 -5.85
CA LEU A 26 9.68 -42.73 -6.01
C LEU A 26 10.41 -42.59 -7.36
N GLY A 27 9.85 -41.76 -8.23
CA GLY A 27 10.47 -41.25 -9.44
C GLY A 27 11.29 -39.97 -9.19
N ARG A 28 12.01 -39.56 -10.23
CA ARG A 28 12.73 -38.28 -10.30
C ARG A 28 12.57 -37.71 -11.71
N ALA A 29 12.13 -36.47 -11.81
CA ALA A 29 12.14 -35.72 -13.06
C ALA A 29 12.93 -34.41 -12.89
N LEU A 30 13.60 -33.98 -13.96
CA LEU A 30 14.28 -32.70 -14.05
C LEU A 30 13.72 -31.97 -15.27
N ILE A 31 13.28 -30.73 -15.09
CA ILE A 31 12.83 -29.88 -16.19
C ILE A 31 13.58 -28.55 -16.17
N TRP A 32 13.86 -28.04 -17.36
CA TRP A 32 14.35 -26.68 -17.57
C TRP A 32 13.18 -25.83 -18.02
N VAL A 33 13.03 -24.66 -17.41
CA VAL A 33 11.90 -23.76 -17.61
C VAL A 33 12.43 -22.41 -18.09
N HIS A 34 11.70 -21.75 -18.99
CA HIS A 34 12.11 -20.42 -19.48
C HIS A 34 12.31 -19.45 -18.29
N PRO A 35 13.42 -18.69 -18.19
CA PRO A 35 13.78 -17.98 -16.94
C PRO A 35 12.71 -17.04 -16.37
N ILE A 36 11.91 -16.39 -17.23
CA ILE A 36 10.77 -15.56 -16.82
C ILE A 36 9.67 -16.40 -16.17
N VAL A 37 9.34 -17.56 -16.76
CA VAL A 37 8.34 -18.49 -16.22
C VAL A 37 8.84 -19.12 -14.92
N PHE A 38 10.12 -19.49 -14.86
CA PHE A 38 10.77 -19.97 -13.63
C PHE A 38 10.64 -18.93 -12.50
N ARG A 39 11.00 -17.67 -12.76
CA ARG A 39 10.89 -16.57 -11.78
C ARG A 39 9.44 -16.24 -11.36
N LEU A 40 8.44 -16.52 -12.19
CA LEU A 40 7.03 -16.44 -11.81
C LEU A 40 6.58 -17.63 -10.95
N LEU A 41 7.12 -18.83 -11.19
CA LEU A 41 6.84 -20.03 -10.39
C LEU A 41 7.50 -20.00 -8.99
N THR A 42 8.71 -19.43 -8.90
CA THR A 42 9.49 -19.24 -7.64
C THR A 42 9.35 -17.85 -7.03
N GLY A 43 8.45 -17.01 -7.56
CA GLY A 43 8.35 -15.59 -7.23
C GLY A 43 7.70 -15.30 -5.87
N HIS A 44 7.87 -14.08 -5.38
CA HIS A 44 7.21 -13.61 -4.16
C HIS A 44 5.70 -13.41 -4.36
N GLY A 45 4.91 -13.69 -3.32
CA GLY A 45 3.47 -13.44 -3.26
C GLY A 45 2.63 -14.72 -3.32
N ARG A 46 2.47 -15.31 -4.51
CA ARG A 46 1.80 -16.61 -4.69
C ARG A 46 2.77 -17.65 -5.28
N PRO A 47 3.66 -18.24 -4.45
CA PRO A 47 4.61 -19.26 -4.91
C PRO A 47 3.87 -20.52 -5.40
N VAL A 48 3.74 -20.63 -6.72
CA VAL A 48 3.01 -21.72 -7.39
C VAL A 48 3.59 -23.09 -7.04
N LEU A 49 4.91 -23.17 -6.82
CA LEU A 49 5.59 -24.39 -6.44
C LEU A 49 5.24 -24.84 -5.00
N GLU A 50 5.06 -23.91 -4.06
CA GLU A 50 4.59 -24.24 -2.72
C GLU A 50 3.12 -24.66 -2.72
N ALA A 51 2.30 -24.06 -3.59
CA ALA A 51 0.92 -24.48 -3.79
C ALA A 51 0.87 -25.92 -4.33
N ILE A 52 1.61 -26.23 -5.41
CA ILE A 52 1.74 -27.59 -5.95
C ILE A 52 2.28 -28.58 -4.91
N GLN A 53 3.31 -28.20 -4.14
CA GLN A 53 3.88 -29.07 -3.11
C GLN A 53 2.89 -29.33 -1.95
N ARG A 54 1.99 -28.40 -1.64
CA ARG A 54 0.94 -28.56 -0.62
C ARG A 54 -0.29 -29.31 -1.15
N GLU A 55 -0.62 -29.12 -2.43
CA GLU A 55 -1.78 -29.71 -3.11
C GLU A 55 -1.53 -31.15 -3.60
N MET A 56 -0.29 -31.50 -3.95
CA MET A 56 0.00 -32.69 -4.79
C MET A 56 1.12 -33.61 -4.28
N LEU A 57 1.83 -33.27 -3.20
CA LEU A 57 2.97 -34.05 -2.69
C LEU A 57 2.83 -34.38 -1.20
N ASN A 58 3.21 -35.59 -0.80
CA ASN A 58 3.24 -36.01 0.60
C ASN A 58 4.66 -35.90 1.19
N PRO A 59 4.91 -34.95 2.13
CA PRO A 59 6.24 -34.78 2.73
C PRO A 59 6.71 -35.99 3.54
N GLY A 60 5.78 -36.81 4.07
CA GLY A 60 6.10 -38.04 4.79
C GLY A 60 6.74 -39.12 3.90
N ASN A 61 6.48 -39.07 2.59
CA ASN A 61 7.08 -39.98 1.59
C ASN A 61 8.40 -39.43 1.01
N HIS A 62 8.99 -38.40 1.62
CA HIS A 62 10.11 -37.61 1.11
C HIS A 62 9.85 -36.94 -0.25
N GLU A 63 8.58 -36.76 -0.63
CA GLU A 63 8.23 -36.07 -1.86
C GLU A 63 8.42 -34.56 -1.74
N ARG A 64 9.00 -33.92 -2.76
CA ARG A 64 9.31 -32.48 -2.78
C ARG A 64 9.58 -31.94 -4.19
N LEU A 65 9.39 -30.63 -4.33
CA LEU A 65 9.96 -29.86 -5.43
C LEU A 65 11.30 -29.24 -4.98
N ALA A 66 12.23 -29.07 -5.90
CA ALA A 66 13.48 -28.34 -5.69
C ALA A 66 13.76 -27.42 -6.88
N ALA A 67 13.81 -26.11 -6.63
CA ALA A 67 14.13 -25.11 -7.66
C ALA A 67 15.61 -24.72 -7.58
N LYS A 68 16.24 -24.48 -8.75
CA LYS A 68 17.59 -23.93 -8.89
C LYS A 68 17.58 -22.71 -9.81
N SER A 69 17.90 -21.55 -9.25
CA SER A 69 17.85 -20.24 -9.91
C SER A 69 18.82 -20.14 -11.08
N GLU A 70 20.01 -20.70 -10.93
CA GLU A 70 21.18 -20.52 -11.81
C GLU A 70 20.95 -21.20 -13.16
N GLU A 71 20.20 -22.29 -13.16
CA GLU A 71 19.90 -23.13 -14.32
C GLU A 71 18.44 -22.97 -14.80
N SER A 72 17.62 -22.16 -14.10
CA SER A 72 16.15 -22.15 -14.22
C SER A 72 15.54 -23.57 -14.21
N ARG A 73 16.09 -24.46 -13.37
CA ARG A 73 15.76 -25.89 -13.32
C ARG A 73 14.86 -26.22 -12.14
N ILE A 74 13.83 -27.02 -12.37
CA ILE A 74 12.96 -27.59 -11.34
C ILE A 74 13.16 -29.10 -11.32
N GLY A 75 13.50 -29.63 -10.13
CA GLY A 75 13.52 -31.07 -9.85
C GLY A 75 12.25 -31.49 -9.13
N ILE A 76 11.61 -32.54 -9.63
CA ILE A 76 10.43 -33.17 -9.04
C ILE A 76 10.88 -34.51 -8.44
N TYR A 77 10.70 -34.68 -7.13
CA TYR A 77 10.95 -35.92 -6.41
C TYR A 77 9.61 -36.39 -5.86
N ALA A 78 8.99 -37.38 -6.51
CA ALA A 78 7.63 -37.82 -6.22
C ALA A 78 7.40 -39.24 -6.76
N SER A 79 6.39 -39.93 -6.26
CA SER A 79 5.80 -41.12 -6.90
C SER A 79 5.57 -40.90 -8.40
N LYS A 80 5.78 -41.94 -9.24
CA LYS A 80 5.72 -41.76 -10.70
C LYS A 80 4.35 -41.28 -11.17
N ALA A 81 3.28 -41.72 -10.49
CA ALA A 81 1.92 -41.23 -10.71
C ALA A 81 1.79 -39.69 -10.59
N ALA A 82 2.42 -39.09 -9.58
CA ALA A 82 2.30 -37.65 -9.30
C ALA A 82 3.10 -36.78 -10.29
N ILE A 83 4.17 -37.31 -10.90
CA ILE A 83 5.03 -36.54 -11.81
C ILE A 83 4.25 -35.99 -13.01
N ALA A 84 3.40 -36.80 -13.66
CA ALA A 84 2.69 -36.34 -14.86
C ALA A 84 1.65 -35.24 -14.58
N PRO A 85 0.77 -35.35 -13.55
CA PRO A 85 -0.08 -34.24 -13.10
C PRO A 85 0.68 -32.98 -12.71
N ILE A 86 1.84 -33.09 -12.05
CA ILE A 86 2.68 -31.94 -11.67
C ILE A 86 3.23 -31.26 -12.93
N LEU A 87 3.76 -32.02 -13.88
CA LEU A 87 4.22 -31.49 -15.17
C LEU A 87 3.09 -30.82 -15.94
N GLU A 88 1.88 -31.39 -15.93
CA GLU A 88 0.72 -30.78 -16.56
C GLU A 88 0.32 -29.47 -15.86
N ARG A 89 0.29 -29.43 -14.53
CA ARG A 89 0.01 -28.21 -13.74
C ARG A 89 1.04 -27.11 -13.98
N LEU A 90 2.33 -27.45 -14.08
CA LEU A 90 3.41 -26.52 -14.41
C LEU A 90 3.29 -26.01 -15.85
N ASN A 91 3.01 -26.89 -16.82
CA ASN A 91 2.78 -26.49 -18.21
C ASN A 91 1.54 -25.59 -18.36
N ARG A 92 0.43 -25.92 -17.68
CA ARG A 92 -0.80 -25.10 -17.62
C ARG A 92 -0.53 -23.68 -17.08
N VAL A 93 0.45 -23.51 -16.20
CA VAL A 93 0.87 -22.20 -15.68
C VAL A 93 1.84 -21.50 -16.64
N ALA A 94 2.78 -22.22 -17.25
CA ALA A 94 3.66 -21.68 -18.29
C ALA A 94 2.86 -21.12 -19.49
N GLN A 95 1.86 -21.87 -19.95
CA GLN A 95 0.91 -21.44 -21.00
C GLN A 95 0.01 -20.26 -20.58
N ALA A 96 -0.12 -20.00 -19.28
CA ALA A 96 -0.85 -18.85 -18.75
C ALA A 96 0.03 -17.62 -18.55
N VAL A 97 1.35 -17.68 -18.77
CA VAL A 97 2.21 -16.49 -18.64
C VAL A 97 1.92 -15.52 -19.78
N ALA A 98 1.45 -14.34 -19.40
CA ALA A 98 1.16 -13.22 -20.28
C ALA A 98 2.17 -12.09 -20.06
N SER A 99 2.28 -11.21 -21.06
CA SER A 99 3.08 -10.00 -20.97
C SER A 99 2.43 -8.81 -21.66
N ALA A 100 2.85 -7.61 -21.27
CA ALA A 100 2.54 -6.37 -21.97
C ALA A 100 3.71 -5.40 -21.86
N LYS A 101 3.80 -4.49 -22.82
CA LYS A 101 4.70 -3.34 -22.81
C LYS A 101 3.96 -2.10 -22.31
N VAL A 102 4.67 -1.23 -21.60
CA VAL A 102 4.16 0.04 -21.06
C VAL A 102 5.19 1.13 -21.34
N SER A 103 4.76 2.24 -21.96
CA SER A 103 5.61 3.43 -22.16
C SER A 103 5.94 4.10 -20.82
N THR A 104 7.17 4.60 -20.70
CA THR A 104 7.60 5.41 -19.56
C THR A 104 7.67 6.91 -19.85
N GLU A 105 7.17 7.39 -20.98
CA GLU A 105 7.29 8.80 -21.42
C GLU A 105 6.68 9.77 -20.39
N HIS A 106 5.51 9.43 -19.85
CA HIS A 106 4.81 10.20 -18.81
C HIS A 106 5.29 9.85 -17.38
N ILE A 107 6.43 9.15 -17.22
CA ILE A 107 6.92 8.66 -15.92
C ILE A 107 8.24 9.35 -15.50
N LYS A 108 8.15 10.20 -14.47
CA LYS A 108 9.32 10.81 -13.79
C LYS A 108 10.39 9.75 -13.50
N LYS A 109 11.61 10.01 -13.96
CA LYS A 109 12.76 9.07 -13.89
C LYS A 109 13.07 8.55 -12.47
N GLU A 110 12.72 9.29 -11.42
CA GLU A 110 12.83 8.84 -10.02
C GLU A 110 11.99 7.59 -9.71
N ASN A 111 10.88 7.35 -10.42
CA ASN A 111 10.02 6.17 -10.25
C ASN A 111 10.56 4.92 -10.99
N LEU A 112 11.51 5.10 -11.90
CA LEU A 112 12.07 4.04 -12.75
C LEU A 112 13.38 3.47 -12.17
N THR A 113 13.50 3.49 -10.84
CA THR A 113 14.65 3.01 -10.07
C THR A 113 14.40 1.58 -9.59
N GLN A 114 15.44 0.74 -9.60
CA GLN A 114 15.28 -0.70 -9.36
C GLN A 114 14.62 -1.06 -8.00
N PRO A 115 14.87 -0.36 -6.88
CA PRO A 115 14.17 -0.65 -5.62
C PRO A 115 12.65 -0.42 -5.71
N ILE A 116 12.20 0.60 -6.44
CA ILE A 116 10.78 0.88 -6.68
C ILE A 116 10.18 -0.21 -7.58
N LEU A 117 10.85 -0.55 -8.68
CA LEU A 117 10.38 -1.60 -9.60
C LEU A 117 10.33 -2.98 -8.92
N ASN A 118 11.32 -3.33 -8.08
CA ASN A 118 11.32 -4.58 -7.31
C ASN A 118 10.17 -4.62 -6.28
N LYS A 119 9.90 -3.51 -5.58
CA LYS A 119 8.78 -3.45 -4.62
C LYS A 119 7.42 -3.50 -5.32
N LEU A 120 7.31 -2.84 -6.48
CA LEU A 120 6.11 -2.82 -7.33
C LEU A 120 5.81 -4.19 -7.93
N ALA A 121 6.83 -4.90 -8.43
CA ALA A 121 6.77 -6.28 -8.87
C ALA A 121 6.23 -7.22 -7.78
N ASN A 122 6.72 -7.08 -6.55
CA ASN A 122 6.24 -7.82 -5.38
C ASN A 122 4.77 -7.52 -5.06
N ILE A 123 4.39 -6.23 -4.95
CA ILE A 123 3.00 -5.79 -4.66
C ILE A 123 1.99 -6.28 -5.70
N THR A 124 2.38 -6.34 -6.97
CA THR A 124 1.49 -6.71 -8.08
C THR A 124 1.60 -8.18 -8.49
N THR A 125 2.47 -8.96 -7.85
CA THR A 125 2.83 -10.34 -8.25
C THR A 125 3.22 -10.45 -9.74
N THR A 126 4.05 -9.51 -10.19
CA THR A 126 4.56 -9.45 -11.57
C THR A 126 6.08 -9.53 -11.61
N ILE A 127 6.63 -9.77 -12.79
CA ILE A 127 8.02 -9.43 -13.14
C ILE A 127 7.98 -8.14 -13.96
N ILE A 128 8.86 -7.19 -13.64
CA ILE A 128 9.00 -5.92 -14.37
C ILE A 128 10.43 -5.82 -14.87
N GLU A 129 10.61 -5.71 -16.18
CA GLU A 129 11.92 -5.59 -16.84
C GLU A 129 11.98 -4.29 -17.63
N LYS A 130 13.08 -3.55 -17.46
CA LYS A 130 13.29 -2.27 -18.14
C LYS A 130 14.05 -2.50 -19.44
N SER A 131 13.53 -1.93 -20.52
CA SER A 131 14.20 -1.91 -21.83
C SER A 131 15.60 -1.29 -21.77
N SER A 132 16.47 -1.68 -22.70
CA SER A 132 17.85 -1.16 -22.81
C SER A 132 17.91 0.33 -23.14
N ASN A 133 16.94 0.86 -23.89
CA ASN A 133 16.78 2.30 -24.12
C ASN A 133 16.13 3.03 -22.92
N GLY A 134 15.53 2.29 -21.98
CA GLY A 134 14.89 2.81 -20.77
C GLY A 134 13.53 3.46 -20.96
N ASN A 135 12.94 3.41 -22.17
CA ASN A 135 11.67 4.07 -22.53
C ASN A 135 10.43 3.16 -22.38
N GLU A 136 10.64 1.85 -22.30
CA GLU A 136 9.59 0.85 -22.08
C GLU A 136 9.85 0.02 -20.81
N LEU A 137 8.77 -0.39 -20.14
CA LEU A 137 8.75 -1.50 -19.20
C LEU A 137 8.02 -2.69 -19.84
N THR A 138 8.64 -3.86 -19.82
CA THR A 138 7.96 -5.13 -20.14
C THR A 138 7.54 -5.78 -18.82
N ILE A 139 6.25 -6.09 -18.70
CA ILE A 139 5.64 -6.58 -17.46
C ILE A 139 5.07 -7.96 -17.76
N HIS A 140 5.43 -8.95 -16.93
CA HIS A 140 5.02 -10.35 -17.08
C HIS A 140 4.25 -10.84 -15.85
N TRP A 141 3.20 -11.62 -16.05
CA TRP A 141 2.36 -12.18 -14.99
C TRP A 141 1.74 -13.52 -15.41
N ILE A 142 1.21 -14.27 -14.44
CA ILE A 142 0.39 -15.45 -14.71
C ILE A 142 -1.06 -15.00 -14.87
N ALA A 143 -1.66 -15.21 -16.04
CA ALA A 143 -3.04 -14.85 -16.33
C ALA A 143 -4.02 -15.80 -15.62
N GLU A 144 -4.99 -15.22 -14.91
CA GLU A 144 -6.06 -15.95 -14.24
C GLU A 144 -7.10 -16.41 -15.27
N ARG A 145 -7.49 -17.69 -15.21
CA ARG A 145 -8.44 -18.29 -16.17
C ARG A 145 -9.83 -17.66 -16.11
N ASP A 146 -10.25 -17.27 -14.92
CA ASP A 146 -11.59 -16.77 -14.62
C ASP A 146 -11.69 -15.24 -14.81
N ARG A 147 -10.85 -14.68 -15.69
CA ARG A 147 -10.91 -13.26 -16.05
C ARG A 147 -11.72 -13.08 -17.33
N PRO A 148 -12.71 -12.18 -17.36
CA PRO A 148 -13.40 -11.80 -18.59
C PRO A 148 -12.39 -11.44 -19.69
N LYS A 149 -12.51 -12.09 -20.85
CA LYS A 149 -11.67 -11.79 -22.02
C LYS A 149 -12.16 -10.48 -22.65
N SER A 150 -11.22 -9.68 -23.16
CA SER A 150 -11.51 -8.37 -23.77
C SER A 150 -12.35 -8.55 -25.05
N THR A 151 -13.66 -8.29 -24.97
CA THR A 151 -14.60 -8.38 -26.11
C THR A 151 -14.71 -7.06 -26.89
N SER A 152 -13.56 -6.46 -27.23
CA SER A 152 -13.49 -5.39 -28.22
C SER A 152 -12.09 -5.29 -28.83
N SER A 153 -12.03 -4.85 -30.09
CA SER A 153 -10.81 -4.67 -30.88
C SER A 153 -10.71 -3.22 -31.38
N GLY A 154 -10.79 -2.26 -30.48
CA GLY A 154 -10.67 -0.82 -30.76
C GLY A 154 -10.03 -0.07 -29.59
N PRO A 155 -9.40 1.11 -29.81
CA PRO A 155 -8.46 1.66 -28.83
C PRO A 155 -9.08 2.46 -27.67
N GLU A 156 -10.28 3.06 -27.86
CA GLU A 156 -10.62 4.28 -27.12
C GLU A 156 -11.53 4.09 -25.88
N THR A 157 -12.34 3.04 -25.82
CA THR A 157 -13.20 2.72 -24.65
C THR A 157 -13.30 1.21 -24.40
N SER A 158 -12.14 0.54 -24.23
CA SER A 158 -12.14 -0.86 -23.79
C SER A 158 -12.58 -0.98 -22.32
N VAL A 159 -13.85 -1.31 -22.09
CA VAL A 159 -14.42 -1.56 -20.74
C VAL A 159 -13.99 -2.93 -20.18
N ALA A 160 -12.71 -3.25 -20.35
CA ALA A 160 -12.11 -4.51 -19.93
C ALA A 160 -11.51 -4.40 -18.52
N PRO A 161 -11.55 -5.46 -17.70
CA PRO A 161 -11.00 -5.44 -16.35
C PRO A 161 -9.48 -5.27 -16.35
N GLU A 162 -8.99 -4.44 -15.42
CA GLU A 162 -7.60 -4.01 -15.29
C GLU A 162 -6.60 -5.18 -15.30
N ARG A 163 -5.55 -5.08 -16.13
CA ARG A 163 -4.47 -6.08 -16.23
C ARG A 163 -3.33 -5.68 -15.29
N PRO A 164 -2.51 -6.61 -14.78
CA PRO A 164 -1.38 -6.26 -13.90
C PRO A 164 -0.41 -5.22 -14.49
N ALA A 165 -0.30 -5.13 -15.82
CA ALA A 165 0.45 -4.05 -16.47
C ALA A 165 -0.18 -2.65 -16.31
N ASP A 166 -1.51 -2.56 -16.37
CA ASP A 166 -2.26 -1.34 -16.08
C ASP A 166 -2.12 -0.96 -14.60
N VAL A 167 -2.23 -1.94 -13.69
CA VAL A 167 -2.00 -1.76 -12.23
C VAL A 167 -0.61 -1.18 -11.96
N VAL A 168 0.41 -1.72 -12.63
CA VAL A 168 1.81 -1.26 -12.54
C VAL A 168 1.98 0.16 -13.08
N TRP A 169 1.40 0.48 -14.24
CA TRP A 169 1.43 1.83 -14.80
C TRP A 169 0.71 2.83 -13.90
N ARG A 170 -0.51 2.52 -13.49
CA ARG A 170 -1.32 3.30 -12.54
C ARG A 170 -0.58 3.58 -11.25
N LEU A 171 0.17 2.61 -10.71
CA LEU A 171 1.01 2.80 -9.53
C LEU A 171 2.19 3.76 -9.76
N LEU A 172 2.84 3.67 -10.93
CA LEU A 172 3.90 4.60 -11.33
C LEU A 172 3.36 6.01 -11.64
N MET A 173 2.07 6.14 -12.00
CA MET A 173 1.37 7.43 -12.12
C MET A 173 0.91 7.98 -10.75
N ALA A 174 0.31 7.16 -9.88
CA ALA A 174 -0.12 7.51 -8.52
C ALA A 174 1.03 8.12 -7.69
N ALA A 175 2.23 7.56 -7.87
CA ALA A 175 3.47 8.04 -7.29
C ALA A 175 3.82 9.49 -7.67
N GLN A 176 3.35 9.96 -8.83
CA GLN A 176 3.59 11.31 -9.36
C GLN A 176 2.42 12.26 -9.06
N SER A 177 1.19 11.74 -9.15
CA SER A 177 -0.07 12.42 -8.83
C SER A 177 -0.44 12.28 -7.35
N ALA A 178 0.53 12.39 -6.43
CA ALA A 178 0.26 12.57 -5.01
C ALA A 178 -0.75 13.72 -4.81
N GLN A 179 -1.64 13.66 -3.80
CA GLN A 179 -2.70 14.68 -3.59
C GLN A 179 -2.14 16.11 -3.56
N GLU A 180 -0.92 16.25 -3.04
CA GLU A 180 -0.13 17.47 -2.91
C GLU A 180 0.26 18.14 -4.25
N ALA A 181 0.17 17.43 -5.39
CA ALA A 181 0.69 17.89 -6.68
C ALA A 181 -0.08 19.06 -7.34
N GLY A 182 -1.29 19.36 -6.87
CA GLY A 182 -2.11 20.50 -7.31
C GLY A 182 -2.67 21.32 -6.15
N ALA A 183 -2.11 21.16 -4.95
CA ALA A 183 -2.55 21.85 -3.75
C ALA A 183 -1.63 23.03 -3.40
N ASP A 184 -2.17 24.09 -2.79
CA ASP A 184 -1.33 25.09 -2.14
C ASP A 184 -0.71 24.49 -0.87
N LEU A 185 0.61 24.24 -0.92
CA LEU A 185 1.36 23.61 0.16
C LEU A 185 2.06 24.67 1.01
N SER A 186 1.72 24.73 2.29
CA SER A 186 2.37 25.60 3.27
C SER A 186 2.83 24.83 4.51
N SER A 187 3.89 25.32 5.15
CA SER A 187 4.42 24.81 6.41
C SER A 187 4.56 25.98 7.39
N LYS A 188 3.97 25.85 8.59
CA LYS A 188 4.10 26.83 9.67
C LYS A 188 4.69 26.14 10.90
N MET A 189 5.89 26.57 11.31
CA MET A 189 6.51 26.11 12.54
C MET A 189 5.95 26.90 13.73
N MET A 190 5.32 26.16 14.65
CA MET A 190 4.60 26.68 15.79
C MET A 190 5.28 26.23 17.08
N THR A 191 5.61 27.19 17.94
CA THR A 191 6.13 26.92 19.29
C THR A 191 5.48 27.85 20.29
N ARG A 192 5.43 27.43 21.56
CA ARG A 192 4.86 28.24 22.65
C ARG A 192 5.53 29.64 22.70
N THR A 193 6.84 29.72 22.38
CA THR A 193 7.64 30.97 22.32
C THR A 193 7.32 31.94 21.16
N GLY A 194 6.62 31.49 20.10
CA GLY A 194 6.17 32.32 18.98
C GLY A 194 6.26 31.66 17.59
N ARG A 195 5.47 32.16 16.63
CA ARG A 195 5.50 31.75 15.20
C ARG A 195 6.94 31.81 14.68
N GLY A 196 7.43 30.72 14.08
CA GLY A 196 8.75 30.65 13.43
C GLY A 196 9.98 30.66 14.35
N LYS A 197 9.85 30.84 15.67
CA LYS A 197 10.98 30.72 16.60
C LYS A 197 11.28 29.24 16.85
N LYS A 198 12.43 28.77 16.34
CA LYS A 198 12.95 27.43 16.62
C LYS A 198 13.21 27.25 18.12
N PRO A 199 12.83 26.10 18.73
CA PRO A 199 13.22 25.80 20.10
C PRO A 199 14.75 25.66 20.26
N LYS A 200 15.25 25.91 21.48
CA LYS A 200 16.67 25.77 21.82
C LYS A 200 17.03 24.30 22.07
N GLY A 201 17.05 23.51 21.01
CA GLY A 201 17.32 22.07 21.08
C GLY A 201 16.71 21.26 19.93
N ALA A 202 15.80 21.85 19.15
CA ALA A 202 15.02 21.09 18.16
C ALA A 202 15.81 20.64 16.93
N VAL A 203 15.76 19.33 16.67
CA VAL A 203 16.57 18.57 15.70
C VAL A 203 15.65 17.68 14.85
N TYR A 204 16.13 17.25 13.68
CA TYR A 204 15.48 16.21 12.87
C TYR A 204 15.89 14.83 13.38
N ILE A 205 14.94 14.09 13.97
CA ILE A 205 15.15 12.72 14.47
C ILE A 205 14.60 11.72 13.45
N ASP A 206 15.31 10.61 13.25
CA ASP A 206 14.86 9.51 12.39
C ASP A 206 13.54 8.90 12.88
N TYR A 207 12.62 8.67 11.94
CA TYR A 207 11.26 8.25 12.26
C TYR A 207 11.11 6.72 12.24
N HIS A 208 11.02 6.12 13.42
CA HIS A 208 10.99 4.67 13.63
C HIS A 208 9.61 4.10 14.04
N ARG A 209 8.55 4.91 14.12
CA ARG A 209 7.17 4.40 14.32
C ARG A 209 6.67 3.67 13.07
N GLU A 210 5.73 2.74 13.30
CA GLU A 210 5.20 1.80 12.32
C GLU A 210 5.03 2.36 10.89
N ASP A 211 5.41 1.52 9.93
CA ASP A 211 5.23 1.81 8.52
C ASP A 211 3.81 1.56 8.01
N ARG A 212 2.96 0.82 8.73
CA ARG A 212 1.64 0.32 8.25
C ARG A 212 0.84 1.37 7.47
N SER A 213 0.64 2.56 8.06
CA SER A 213 -0.13 3.68 7.52
C SER A 213 0.54 4.45 6.37
N LYS A 214 1.84 4.30 6.14
CA LYS A 214 2.58 4.99 5.07
C LYS A 214 2.27 4.36 3.70
N SER A 215 2.25 5.14 2.63
CA SER A 215 2.07 4.60 1.27
C SER A 215 3.18 3.60 0.92
N TRP A 216 2.92 2.65 0.03
CA TRP A 216 3.93 1.66 -0.38
C TRP A 216 5.22 2.28 -0.93
N ARG A 217 5.12 3.48 -1.55
CA ARG A 217 6.25 4.25 -2.07
C ARG A 217 7.01 4.95 -0.94
N ASP A 218 6.31 5.42 0.08
CA ASP A 218 6.92 6.13 1.20
C ASP A 218 7.60 5.17 2.18
N LYS A 219 7.16 3.91 2.24
CA LYS A 219 7.86 2.78 2.88
C LYS A 219 9.26 2.49 2.29
N LEU A 220 9.60 3.04 1.11
CA LEU A 220 10.92 2.91 0.48
C LEU A 220 11.86 4.10 0.76
N ARG A 221 11.43 5.09 1.55
CA ARG A 221 12.17 6.34 1.80
C ARG A 221 12.45 6.49 3.29
N SER A 222 13.62 7.05 3.63
CA SER A 222 13.94 7.40 5.02
C SER A 222 13.32 8.75 5.41
N TRP A 223 12.61 8.78 6.54
CA TRP A 223 11.86 9.93 7.03
C TRP A 223 12.38 10.42 8.39
N THR A 224 12.21 11.73 8.65
CA THR A 224 12.57 12.37 9.93
C THR A 224 11.43 13.26 10.42
N ARG A 225 11.17 13.30 11.74
CA ARG A 225 10.30 14.32 12.37
C ARG A 225 11.17 15.45 12.91
N TYR A 226 10.68 16.69 12.87
CA TYR A 226 11.30 17.80 13.59
C TYR A 226 10.71 17.94 14.99
N THR A 227 11.48 17.57 16.02
CA THR A 227 11.03 17.62 17.43
C THR A 227 11.96 18.49 18.25
N ASP A 228 11.47 19.01 19.37
CA ASP A 228 12.34 19.57 20.41
C ASP A 228 13.15 18.45 21.09
N ALA A 229 14.24 18.82 21.75
CA ALA A 229 14.99 17.88 22.57
C ALA A 229 14.23 17.63 23.88
N VAL A 230 13.98 16.35 24.21
CA VAL A 230 13.33 15.99 25.47
C VAL A 230 14.31 16.24 26.62
N ALA A 231 14.22 17.42 27.22
CA ALA A 231 14.82 17.69 28.52
C ALA A 231 14.20 16.75 29.57
N LYS A 232 14.98 16.34 30.57
CA LYS A 232 14.44 15.60 31.73
C LYS A 232 13.30 16.43 32.35
N PRO A 233 12.20 15.81 32.80
CA PRO A 233 11.06 16.53 33.36
C PRO A 233 11.49 17.27 34.64
N ASP A 234 11.55 18.60 34.56
CA ASP A 234 11.64 19.47 35.74
C ASP A 234 10.27 19.42 36.44
N GLU A 235 10.20 18.77 37.61
CA GLU A 235 8.96 18.41 38.30
C GLU A 235 8.06 19.62 38.60
N LYS A 236 8.63 20.83 38.56
CA LYS A 236 7.91 22.10 38.62
C LYS A 236 7.16 22.35 37.30
N LYS A 237 6.04 21.62 37.12
CA LYS A 237 5.01 21.82 36.08
C LYS A 237 4.42 23.24 36.13
N LYS A 238 5.18 24.24 35.70
CA LYS A 238 4.67 25.56 35.30
C LYS A 238 3.64 25.30 34.20
N LYS A 239 2.41 25.81 34.35
CA LYS A 239 1.37 25.74 33.30
C LYS A 239 1.99 26.23 31.98
N LEU A 240 2.18 25.30 31.03
CA LEU A 240 2.86 25.58 29.78
C LEU A 240 2.05 26.62 29.00
N GLN A 241 2.71 27.66 28.49
CA GLN A 241 2.00 28.73 27.79
C GLN A 241 1.29 28.18 26.54
N PRO A 242 0.06 28.64 26.23
CA PRO A 242 -0.66 28.21 25.03
C PRO A 242 0.14 28.52 23.75
N LEU A 243 -0.05 27.68 22.74
CA LEU A 243 0.48 27.85 21.39
C LEU A 243 -0.18 29.04 20.67
N LYS A 244 -1.40 29.42 21.08
CA LYS A 244 -2.23 30.49 20.50
C LYS A 244 -2.45 30.33 18.99
N LEU A 245 -2.87 29.14 18.56
CA LEU A 245 -3.10 28.82 17.15
C LEU A 245 -4.17 29.73 16.55
N ALA A 246 -5.29 30.01 17.22
CA ALA A 246 -6.33 30.93 16.73
C ALA A 246 -5.80 32.33 16.37
N THR A 247 -4.80 32.85 17.10
CA THR A 247 -4.18 34.17 16.81
C THR A 247 -2.94 34.09 15.91
N ARG A 248 -2.34 32.90 15.74
CA ARG A 248 -1.03 32.73 15.08
C ARG A 248 -1.06 31.79 13.87
N VAL A 249 -2.19 31.18 13.57
CA VAL A 249 -2.49 30.47 12.33
C VAL A 249 -3.52 31.29 11.58
N GLU A 250 -3.49 31.21 10.25
CA GLU A 250 -4.41 31.92 9.37
C GLU A 250 -4.97 30.84 8.44
N LEU A 251 -6.29 30.74 8.37
CA LEU A 251 -7.06 29.95 7.41
C LEU A 251 -7.66 30.95 6.40
N PRO A 252 -6.99 31.26 5.28
CA PRO A 252 -7.54 32.17 4.31
C PRO A 252 -8.66 31.47 3.53
N GLU A 253 -9.64 32.25 3.08
CA GLU A 253 -10.68 31.80 2.15
C GLU A 253 -10.06 31.21 0.88
N LEU A 254 -10.72 30.22 0.28
CA LEU A 254 -10.32 29.65 -1.01
C LEU A 254 -10.65 30.64 -2.13
N PRO A 255 -9.83 30.76 -3.20
CA PRO A 255 -10.13 31.65 -4.33
C PRO A 255 -11.51 31.34 -4.91
N PRO A 256 -12.28 32.32 -5.41
CA PRO A 256 -13.68 32.11 -5.82
C PRO A 256 -13.83 31.04 -6.91
N SER A 257 -14.98 30.36 -6.95
CA SER A 257 -15.29 29.37 -7.97
C SER A 257 -15.59 30.02 -9.32
N SER A 258 -15.18 29.35 -10.40
CA SER A 258 -15.63 29.66 -11.77
C SER A 258 -17.03 29.09 -12.08
N ILE A 259 -17.57 28.27 -11.19
CA ILE A 259 -18.92 27.69 -11.26
C ILE A 259 -19.86 28.62 -10.50
N THR A 260 -20.96 29.01 -11.16
CA THR A 260 -21.97 29.98 -10.68
C THR A 260 -23.17 29.34 -9.98
N ASP A 261 -23.11 28.03 -9.70
CA ASP A 261 -24.16 27.26 -9.03
C ASP A 261 -23.67 26.90 -7.61
N ASP A 262 -23.83 27.85 -6.69
CA ASP A 262 -23.33 27.72 -5.30
C ASP A 262 -23.94 26.51 -4.58
N ALA A 263 -25.14 26.07 -4.95
CA ALA A 263 -25.79 24.90 -4.37
C ALA A 263 -25.07 23.57 -4.68
N ARG A 264 -24.19 23.53 -5.69
CA ARG A 264 -23.31 22.39 -5.97
C ARG A 264 -21.94 22.50 -5.28
N VAL A 265 -21.62 23.63 -4.66
CA VAL A 265 -20.29 23.90 -4.11
C VAL A 265 -20.32 23.67 -2.59
N SER A 266 -19.39 22.86 -2.08
CA SER A 266 -19.22 22.64 -0.64
C SER A 266 -17.76 22.87 -0.25
N GLU A 267 -17.51 23.68 0.78
CA GLU A 267 -16.17 23.83 1.35
C GLU A 267 -16.04 23.02 2.64
N VAL A 268 -15.05 22.14 2.68
CA VAL A 268 -14.75 21.29 3.85
C VAL A 268 -13.38 21.70 4.40
N THR A 269 -13.34 22.02 5.69
CA THR A 269 -12.09 22.33 6.41
C THR A 269 -11.91 21.32 7.53
N PHE A 270 -10.75 20.66 7.60
CA PHE A 270 -10.45 19.69 8.64
C PHE A 270 -8.98 19.69 9.04
N ALA A 271 -8.68 19.09 10.20
CA ALA A 271 -7.35 18.97 10.77
C ALA A 271 -7.04 17.50 11.08
N THR A 272 -6.15 16.87 10.31
CA THR A 272 -5.70 15.49 10.57
C THR A 272 -4.49 15.48 11.50
N LEU A 273 -4.50 14.57 12.47
CA LEU A 273 -3.54 14.49 13.57
C LEU A 273 -2.50 13.39 13.34
N GLY A 274 -1.22 13.67 13.57
CA GLY A 274 -0.14 12.73 13.27
C GLY A 274 1.25 13.32 13.47
N HIS A 275 2.28 12.76 12.84
CA HIS A 275 3.61 13.39 12.76
C HIS A 275 3.90 13.85 11.34
N VAL A 276 4.33 15.12 11.18
CA VAL A 276 4.73 15.65 9.88
C VAL A 276 6.20 15.28 9.63
N LEU A 277 6.41 14.50 8.58
CA LEU A 277 7.69 13.89 8.25
C LEU A 277 8.34 14.57 7.05
N HIS A 278 9.65 14.80 7.17
CA HIS A 278 10.50 15.34 6.12
C HIS A 278 11.41 14.24 5.56
N LEU A 279 11.62 14.24 4.24
CA LEU A 279 12.53 13.32 3.57
C LEU A 279 13.97 13.54 4.06
N LYS A 280 14.62 12.49 4.58
CA LYS A 280 15.97 12.56 5.20
C LYS A 280 17.03 13.10 4.25
N GLU A 281 16.92 12.78 2.96
CA GLU A 281 17.79 13.27 1.88
C GLU A 281 17.66 14.79 1.71
N ALA A 282 16.41 15.31 1.68
CA ALA A 282 16.15 16.73 1.55
C ALA A 282 16.63 17.52 2.78
N VAL A 283 16.46 16.98 3.99
CA VAL A 283 16.99 17.59 5.23
C VAL A 283 18.53 17.71 5.17
N LYS A 284 19.22 16.69 4.65
CA LYS A 284 20.70 16.71 4.49
C LYS A 284 21.19 17.65 3.39
N ALA A 285 20.44 17.79 2.29
CA ALA A 285 20.87 18.55 1.11
C ALA A 285 20.45 20.03 1.10
N SER A 286 19.56 20.47 2.01
CA SER A 286 18.88 21.76 1.89
C SER A 286 19.57 22.92 2.61
N ASN A 287 20.02 23.91 1.84
CA ASN A 287 20.01 25.30 2.32
C ASN A 287 18.57 25.69 2.70
N LYS A 288 18.38 26.40 3.83
CA LYS A 288 17.08 26.51 4.54
C LYS A 288 15.85 26.85 3.66
N LYS A 289 16.00 27.64 2.60
CA LYS A 289 14.90 28.06 1.70
C LYS A 289 14.24 26.94 0.89
N ASN A 290 14.90 25.79 0.69
CA ASN A 290 14.35 24.72 -0.15
C ASN A 290 13.49 23.72 0.64
N LEU A 291 13.53 23.73 1.98
CA LEU A 291 12.89 22.68 2.80
C LEU A 291 11.36 22.85 2.90
N ASP A 292 10.84 24.07 2.84
CA ASP A 292 9.39 24.32 2.74
C ASP A 292 8.81 23.88 1.39
N LYS A 293 9.65 23.76 0.35
CA LYS A 293 9.30 23.19 -0.97
C LYS A 293 9.63 21.70 -1.09
N ALA A 294 10.29 21.11 -0.10
CA ALA A 294 10.59 19.67 -0.09
C ALA A 294 9.33 18.87 0.26
N ARG A 295 9.16 17.71 -0.37
CA ARG A 295 8.03 16.80 -0.08
C ARG A 295 8.03 16.40 1.39
N ARG A 296 6.87 16.54 2.02
CA ARG A 296 6.54 16.08 3.36
C ARG A 296 5.42 15.06 3.27
N ILE A 297 5.20 14.29 4.33
CA ILE A 297 4.00 13.47 4.50
C ILE A 297 3.50 13.60 5.94
N LEU A 298 2.19 13.47 6.16
CA LEU A 298 1.69 13.16 7.50
C LEU A 298 1.78 11.65 7.72
N SER A 299 2.27 11.22 8.87
CA SER A 299 2.09 9.87 9.40
C SER A 299 1.01 9.95 10.49
N PRO A 300 -0.24 9.53 10.23
CA PRO A 300 -1.33 9.59 11.21
C PRO A 300 -0.97 8.89 12.53
N ILE A 301 -1.53 9.39 13.64
CA ILE A 301 -1.38 8.81 14.97
C ILE A 301 -2.74 8.74 15.66
N ILE A 302 -3.02 7.57 16.23
CA ILE A 302 -4.18 7.30 17.08
C ILE A 302 -3.66 7.21 18.54
N PRO A 303 -4.30 7.87 19.52
CA PRO A 303 -3.99 7.69 20.94
C PRO A 303 -4.48 6.31 21.42
N HIS A 304 -4.05 5.86 22.60
CA HIS A 304 -4.56 4.60 23.15
C HIS A 304 -6.11 4.66 23.32
N PRO A 305 -6.90 3.65 22.91
CA PRO A 305 -8.36 3.77 22.85
C PRO A 305 -9.04 4.22 24.14
N ALA A 306 -8.50 3.84 25.31
CA ALA A 306 -9.00 4.28 26.61
C ALA A 306 -9.00 5.81 26.78
N ALA A 307 -8.03 6.51 26.18
CA ALA A 307 -7.98 7.98 26.20
C ALA A 307 -9.11 8.62 25.38
N LEU A 308 -9.61 7.96 24.33
CA LEU A 308 -10.74 8.45 23.53
C LEU A 308 -12.08 8.31 24.26
N THR A 309 -12.18 7.48 25.32
CA THR A 309 -13.43 7.32 26.08
C THR A 309 -13.90 8.59 26.80
N THR A 310 -13.04 9.61 26.95
CA THR A 310 -13.45 10.93 27.44
C THR A 310 -14.39 11.65 26.47
N LEU A 311 -14.34 11.32 25.17
CA LEU A 311 -15.23 11.84 24.13
C LEU A 311 -16.61 11.17 24.15
N SER A 312 -16.71 9.97 24.72
CA SER A 312 -17.95 9.17 24.78
C SER A 312 -18.83 9.46 26.00
N GLY A 313 -18.45 10.43 26.84
CA GLY A 313 -19.18 10.81 28.06
C GLY A 313 -20.19 11.94 27.88
N GLY A 314 -20.46 12.37 26.64
CA GLY A 314 -21.47 13.39 26.33
C GLY A 314 -22.81 12.78 25.90
N GLU A 315 -23.87 13.58 25.94
CA GLU A 315 -25.22 13.17 25.49
C GLU A 315 -25.38 13.13 23.95
N GLU A 316 -24.41 13.65 23.19
CA GLU A 316 -24.47 13.72 21.73
C GLU A 316 -24.22 12.34 21.08
N PRO A 317 -25.05 11.91 20.11
CA PRO A 317 -25.00 10.56 19.56
C PRO A 317 -23.74 10.30 18.73
N VAL A 318 -23.09 9.16 18.99
CA VAL A 318 -21.97 8.66 18.19
C VAL A 318 -22.51 8.03 16.90
N THR A 319 -22.15 8.59 15.76
CA THR A 319 -22.51 8.06 14.43
C THR A 319 -21.43 7.10 13.95
N GLN A 320 -21.81 5.90 13.52
CA GLN A 320 -20.92 4.96 12.83
C GLN A 320 -21.33 4.88 11.35
N SER A 321 -20.36 4.82 10.44
CA SER A 321 -20.61 4.69 9.01
C SER A 321 -19.52 3.87 8.31
N THR A 322 -19.91 3.13 7.28
CA THR A 322 -18.97 2.48 6.35
C THR A 322 -19.24 3.01 4.94
N ALA A 323 -18.17 3.27 4.18
CA ALA A 323 -18.27 3.71 2.80
C ALA A 323 -17.12 3.13 1.95
N ILE A 324 -17.41 2.85 0.69
CA ILE A 324 -16.43 2.46 -0.33
C ILE A 324 -16.15 3.70 -1.18
N ILE A 325 -14.88 4.08 -1.28
CA ILE A 325 -14.46 5.30 -1.96
C ILE A 325 -13.62 4.97 -3.18
N LEU A 326 -14.17 5.24 -4.37
CA LEU A 326 -13.45 5.15 -5.63
C LEU A 326 -12.83 6.50 -5.95
N ASN A 327 -11.51 6.53 -6.15
CA ASN A 327 -10.79 7.75 -6.48
C ASN A 327 -10.38 7.73 -7.96
N PHE A 328 -10.51 8.87 -8.64
CA PHE A 328 -10.18 9.05 -10.05
C PHE A 328 -9.30 10.30 -10.23
N SER A 329 -8.32 10.24 -11.14
CA SER A 329 -7.52 11.41 -11.55
C SER A 329 -7.53 11.56 -13.06
N PRO A 330 -7.39 12.79 -13.60
CA PRO A 330 -7.33 13.02 -15.04
C PRO A 330 -6.27 12.13 -15.72
N ASP A 331 -6.57 11.62 -16.92
CA ASP A 331 -5.60 10.80 -17.66
C ASP A 331 -4.45 11.68 -18.21
N PRO A 332 -3.17 11.39 -17.86
CA PRO A 332 -2.01 12.16 -18.31
C PRO A 332 -1.66 11.98 -19.80
N ILE A 333 -2.27 11.03 -20.50
CA ILE A 333 -2.00 10.73 -21.92
C ILE A 333 -2.76 11.69 -22.84
N VAL A 334 -3.96 12.12 -22.44
CA VAL A 334 -4.81 13.00 -23.26
C VAL A 334 -4.51 14.46 -22.89
N PRO A 335 -3.88 15.26 -23.78
CA PRO A 335 -3.69 16.68 -23.52
C PRO A 335 -5.04 17.39 -23.46
N GLN A 336 -5.28 18.14 -22.39
CA GLN A 336 -6.48 18.95 -22.20
C GLN A 336 -6.11 20.38 -21.82
N ASP A 337 -6.92 21.35 -22.28
CA ASP A 337 -6.73 22.78 -22.04
C ASP A 337 -7.19 23.18 -20.63
N GLY A 338 -6.46 22.71 -19.61
CA GLY A 338 -6.64 23.13 -18.22
C GLY A 338 -6.29 22.06 -17.19
N THR A 339 -6.25 22.47 -15.92
CA THR A 339 -6.07 21.55 -14.79
C THR A 339 -7.41 20.94 -14.40
N LEU A 340 -7.73 19.78 -14.97
CA LEU A 340 -8.92 19.01 -14.59
C LEU A 340 -8.89 18.64 -13.08
N PRO A 341 -10.04 18.68 -12.37
CA PRO A 341 -10.13 18.29 -10.97
C PRO A 341 -9.97 16.78 -10.80
N ARG A 342 -9.71 16.32 -9.57
CA ARG A 342 -9.85 14.88 -9.23
C ARG A 342 -11.31 14.58 -8.94
N VAL A 343 -11.78 13.38 -9.26
CA VAL A 343 -13.14 12.95 -8.94
C VAL A 343 -13.10 11.84 -7.88
N ARG A 344 -14.05 11.87 -6.96
CA ARG A 344 -14.29 10.85 -5.94
C ARG A 344 -15.75 10.42 -6.00
N LEU A 345 -15.99 9.11 -6.11
CA LEU A 345 -17.29 8.52 -5.78
C LEU A 345 -17.23 7.97 -4.36
N THR A 346 -18.25 8.29 -3.57
CA THR A 346 -18.47 7.75 -2.23
C THR A 346 -19.74 6.90 -2.27
N LEU A 347 -19.60 5.60 -2.05
CA LEU A 347 -20.69 4.63 -1.98
C LEU A 347 -20.89 4.26 -0.50
N PRO A 348 -21.94 4.70 0.19
CA PRO A 348 -22.22 4.25 1.54
C PRO A 348 -22.51 2.74 1.56
N VAL A 349 -22.21 2.07 2.68
CA VAL A 349 -22.53 0.66 2.90
C VAL A 349 -23.44 0.55 4.10
N ASP A 350 -24.67 0.12 3.85
CA ASP A 350 -25.73 -0.12 4.83
C ASP A 350 -26.22 -1.58 4.79
N GLU A 351 -27.19 -1.91 5.65
CA GLU A 351 -27.77 -3.27 5.74
C GLU A 351 -28.50 -3.73 4.46
N THR A 352 -28.80 -2.81 3.54
CA THR A 352 -29.48 -3.11 2.26
C THR A 352 -28.52 -3.22 1.08
N THR A 353 -27.23 -2.92 1.30
CA THR A 353 -26.21 -2.82 0.25
C THR A 353 -25.74 -4.20 -0.21
N ASP A 354 -26.22 -4.65 -1.37
CA ASP A 354 -25.74 -5.88 -2.02
C ASP A 354 -24.31 -5.71 -2.56
N LEU A 355 -23.33 -6.08 -1.73
CA LEU A 355 -21.90 -6.08 -2.05
C LEU A 355 -21.48 -7.10 -3.10
N ALA A 356 -22.36 -8.00 -3.57
CA ALA A 356 -22.06 -9.00 -4.59
C ALA A 356 -22.48 -8.58 -6.01
N ASN A 357 -23.60 -7.85 -6.14
CA ASN A 357 -24.04 -7.26 -7.42
C ASN A 357 -23.68 -5.77 -7.56
N PHE A 358 -23.33 -5.09 -6.46
CA PHE A 358 -22.71 -3.76 -6.43
C PHE A 358 -23.48 -2.65 -7.19
N ASN A 359 -24.80 -2.62 -7.01
CA ASN A 359 -25.63 -1.50 -7.46
C ASN A 359 -25.26 -0.20 -6.69
N ILE A 360 -25.39 0.96 -7.34
CA ILE A 360 -25.17 2.27 -6.71
C ILE A 360 -26.27 2.52 -5.65
N PRO A 361 -25.95 2.72 -4.36
CA PRO A 361 -26.93 3.16 -3.37
C PRO A 361 -27.45 4.57 -3.70
N PRO A 362 -28.74 4.89 -3.50
CA PRO A 362 -29.31 6.20 -3.85
C PRO A 362 -28.74 7.37 -3.02
N SER A 363 -28.04 7.06 -1.93
CA SER A 363 -27.31 7.98 -1.05
C SER A 363 -25.83 8.19 -1.46
N SER A 364 -25.41 7.68 -2.62
CA SER A 364 -24.05 7.85 -3.15
C SER A 364 -23.75 9.28 -3.58
N THR A 365 -22.51 9.73 -3.40
CA THR A 365 -22.09 11.08 -3.80
C THR A 365 -20.88 11.07 -4.73
N LEU A 366 -20.99 11.76 -5.86
CA LEU A 366 -19.89 11.99 -6.79
C LEU A 366 -19.42 13.45 -6.65
N HIS A 367 -18.13 13.65 -6.33
CA HIS A 367 -17.56 14.98 -6.09
C HIS A 367 -16.27 15.21 -6.87
N ALA A 368 -16.19 16.37 -7.54
CA ALA A 368 -14.94 16.90 -8.06
C ALA A 368 -14.23 17.77 -7.00
N VAL A 369 -12.96 17.47 -6.70
CA VAL A 369 -12.10 18.29 -5.85
C VAL A 369 -11.41 19.33 -6.74
N THR A 370 -11.92 20.57 -6.73
CA THR A 370 -11.50 21.65 -7.64
C THR A 370 -10.41 22.54 -7.06
N THR A 371 -10.36 22.70 -5.74
CA THR A 371 -9.30 23.47 -5.06
C THR A 371 -8.94 22.77 -3.75
N GLN A 372 -7.64 22.64 -3.50
CA GLN A 372 -7.11 22.02 -2.28
C GLN A 372 -5.98 22.88 -1.70
N ARG A 373 -6.02 23.12 -0.40
CA ARG A 373 -4.94 23.74 0.38
C ARG A 373 -4.53 22.81 1.50
N ILE A 374 -3.23 22.73 1.76
CA ILE A 374 -2.64 21.93 2.84
C ILE A 374 -1.68 22.83 3.63
N GLN A 375 -1.88 22.90 4.94
CA GLN A 375 -1.02 23.64 5.86
C GLN A 375 -0.53 22.74 6.99
N ASP A 376 0.75 22.34 6.90
CA ASP A 376 1.43 21.57 7.93
C ASP A 376 1.77 22.47 9.13
N LEU A 377 1.19 22.19 10.29
CA LEU A 377 1.56 22.79 11.57
C LEU A 377 2.61 21.92 12.25
N LEU A 378 3.89 22.30 12.12
CA LEU A 378 4.98 21.62 12.83
C LEU A 378 4.95 22.07 14.29
N LEU A 379 4.82 21.13 15.22
CA LEU A 379 4.62 21.38 16.66
C LEU A 379 5.66 20.61 17.48
N PRO A 380 6.93 21.07 17.49
CA PRO A 380 8.06 20.27 17.98
C PRO A 380 8.03 20.01 19.48
N THR A 381 7.28 20.84 20.24
CA THR A 381 7.11 20.74 21.69
C THR A 381 5.96 19.83 22.10
N GLU A 382 5.17 19.31 21.15
CA GLU A 382 3.93 18.58 21.40
C GLU A 382 4.00 17.11 20.94
N SER A 383 3.15 16.28 21.54
CA SER A 383 3.08 14.83 21.28
C SER A 383 2.77 14.51 19.82
N VAL A 384 1.99 15.35 19.14
CA VAL A 384 1.66 15.25 17.71
C VAL A 384 1.82 16.60 17.00
N ASP A 385 1.88 16.54 15.67
CA ASP A 385 1.71 17.66 14.73
C ASP A 385 0.28 17.63 14.16
N ALA A 386 -0.11 18.67 13.41
CA ALA A 386 -1.40 18.71 12.72
C ALA A 386 -1.25 19.13 11.25
N ARG A 387 -2.04 18.53 10.36
CA ARG A 387 -2.18 18.94 8.96
C ARG A 387 -3.58 19.53 8.75
N LEU A 388 -3.65 20.85 8.60
CA LEU A 388 -4.87 21.53 8.21
C LEU A 388 -5.10 21.33 6.71
N MET A 389 -6.33 21.00 6.33
CA MET A 389 -6.76 20.82 4.94
C MET A 389 -8.03 21.63 4.70
N GLN A 390 -8.03 22.38 3.60
CA GLN A 390 -9.23 23.04 3.07
C GLN A 390 -9.45 22.48 1.66
N GLN A 391 -10.65 22.00 1.38
CA GLN A 391 -11.03 21.45 0.08
C GLN A 391 -12.35 22.08 -0.38
N ARG A 392 -12.39 22.51 -1.65
CA ARG A 392 -13.65 22.78 -2.33
C ARG A 392 -14.07 21.55 -3.13
N LEU A 393 -15.24 21.04 -2.80
CA LEU A 393 -15.93 19.97 -3.48
C LEU A 393 -16.99 20.58 -4.40
N VAL A 394 -17.20 19.96 -5.55
CA VAL A 394 -18.30 20.27 -6.47
C VAL A 394 -19.10 19.00 -6.69
N ALA A 395 -20.40 19.03 -6.39
CA ALA A 395 -21.32 17.93 -6.65
C ALA A 395 -21.43 17.68 -8.17
N LEU A 396 -21.12 16.45 -8.56
CA LEU A 396 -21.34 15.92 -9.91
C LEU A 396 -22.58 15.03 -9.89
N ASP A 397 -23.17 14.82 -11.07
CA ASP A 397 -24.23 13.83 -11.25
C ASP A 397 -23.67 12.41 -11.04
N ALA A 398 -24.31 11.61 -10.19
CA ALA A 398 -23.92 10.23 -9.93
C ALA A 398 -24.54 9.23 -10.92
N ASP A 399 -25.63 9.60 -11.62
CA ASP A 399 -26.35 8.74 -12.55
C ASP A 399 -25.75 8.76 -13.99
N GLN A 400 -24.53 9.26 -14.14
CA GLN A 400 -23.82 9.31 -15.42
C GLN A 400 -23.68 7.91 -16.04
N PRO A 401 -24.01 7.72 -17.33
CA PRO A 401 -24.03 6.40 -17.96
C PRO A 401 -22.64 5.75 -18.01
N ALA A 402 -21.57 6.54 -18.13
CA ALA A 402 -20.20 6.05 -18.08
C ALA A 402 -19.82 5.46 -16.70
N LEU A 403 -20.41 5.98 -15.60
CA LEU A 403 -20.18 5.46 -14.26
C LEU A 403 -20.97 4.17 -14.02
N GLN A 404 -22.22 4.12 -14.48
CA GLN A 404 -23.01 2.88 -14.48
C GLN A 404 -22.32 1.76 -15.28
N GLN A 405 -21.77 2.08 -16.46
CA GLN A 405 -20.98 1.13 -17.26
C GLN A 405 -19.69 0.69 -16.57
N PHE A 406 -18.96 1.62 -15.94
CA PHE A 406 -17.73 1.31 -15.20
C PHE A 406 -18.00 0.34 -14.04
N LEU A 407 -19.09 0.55 -13.29
CA LEU A 407 -19.47 -0.30 -12.17
C LEU A 407 -20.03 -1.65 -12.63
N ALA A 408 -20.87 -1.69 -13.67
CA ALA A 408 -21.39 -2.94 -14.24
C ALA A 408 -20.30 -3.83 -14.87
N ALA A 409 -19.19 -3.25 -15.31
CA ALA A 409 -18.00 -3.96 -15.78
C ALA A 409 -16.97 -4.25 -14.67
N SER A 410 -17.25 -3.85 -13.43
CA SER A 410 -16.40 -4.09 -12.27
C SER A 410 -16.87 -5.32 -11.48
N GLU A 411 -15.91 -6.13 -11.07
CA GLU A 411 -16.09 -7.31 -10.23
C GLU A 411 -15.67 -6.97 -8.80
N PHE A 412 -16.65 -6.68 -7.95
CA PHE A 412 -16.47 -6.43 -6.52
C PHE A 412 -16.90 -7.66 -5.72
N ASN A 413 -15.94 -8.41 -5.19
CA ASN A 413 -16.20 -9.48 -4.22
C ASN A 413 -15.22 -9.37 -3.06
N LEU A 414 -15.57 -8.53 -2.09
CA LEU A 414 -14.76 -8.25 -0.90
C LEU A 414 -14.52 -9.51 -0.06
N LEU A 415 -15.51 -10.40 0.05
CA LEU A 415 -15.42 -11.67 0.79
C LEU A 415 -14.37 -12.62 0.22
N GLN A 416 -14.18 -12.62 -1.11
CA GLN A 416 -13.13 -13.39 -1.79
C GLN A 416 -11.83 -12.58 -2.02
N GLY A 417 -11.75 -11.34 -1.53
CA GLY A 417 -10.63 -10.42 -1.78
C GLY A 417 -10.42 -10.08 -3.27
N ARG A 418 -11.46 -10.25 -4.09
CA ARG A 418 -11.41 -10.12 -5.56
C ARG A 418 -12.02 -8.80 -5.97
N LEU A 419 -11.15 -7.83 -6.22
CA LEU A 419 -11.47 -6.52 -6.77
C LEU A 419 -10.90 -6.42 -8.19
N ARG A 420 -11.74 -6.18 -9.19
CA ARG A 420 -11.32 -5.81 -10.54
C ARG A 420 -12.24 -4.72 -11.08
N THR A 421 -11.70 -3.63 -11.58
CA THR A 421 -12.46 -2.57 -12.26
C THR A 421 -11.88 -2.36 -13.66
N PRO A 422 -12.53 -1.60 -14.55
CA PRO A 422 -11.83 -0.96 -15.65
C PRO A 422 -10.70 -0.05 -15.14
N SER A 423 -9.69 0.21 -15.96
CA SER A 423 -8.62 1.16 -15.62
C SER A 423 -9.00 2.62 -15.90
N ARG A 424 -9.99 2.86 -16.76
CA ARG A 424 -10.40 4.19 -17.24
C ARG A 424 -11.91 4.36 -17.26
N ILE A 425 -12.33 5.62 -17.22
CA ILE A 425 -13.71 6.09 -17.32
C ILE A 425 -13.70 7.48 -17.98
N SER A 426 -14.74 7.83 -18.74
CA SER A 426 -15.01 9.20 -19.17
C SER A 426 -16.03 9.83 -18.24
N LEU A 427 -15.84 11.08 -17.81
CA LEU A 427 -16.74 11.77 -16.88
C LEU A 427 -17.09 13.17 -17.36
N SER A 428 -18.37 13.52 -17.24
CA SER A 428 -18.86 14.89 -17.46
C SER A 428 -18.57 15.78 -16.26
N LEU A 429 -18.16 17.02 -16.52
CA LEU A 429 -17.88 18.05 -15.52
C LEU A 429 -18.69 19.32 -15.81
N PRO A 430 -19.24 20.01 -14.79
CA PRO A 430 -19.88 21.32 -14.96
C PRO A 430 -18.96 22.32 -15.67
N GLY A 431 -19.43 22.85 -16.80
CA GLY A 431 -18.69 23.81 -17.62
C GLY A 431 -17.73 23.20 -18.65
N ALA A 432 -17.54 21.88 -18.69
CA ALA A 432 -16.82 21.21 -19.78
C ALA A 432 -17.77 20.94 -20.96
N ALA A 433 -17.28 21.15 -22.19
CA ALA A 433 -18.07 20.92 -23.41
C ALA A 433 -18.06 19.46 -23.91
N ALA A 434 -17.24 18.60 -23.29
CA ALA A 434 -17.09 17.19 -23.62
C ALA A 434 -16.73 16.40 -22.33
N GLU A 435 -16.91 15.07 -22.37
CA GLU A 435 -16.44 14.21 -21.28
C GLU A 435 -14.90 14.24 -21.17
N ALA A 436 -14.39 14.31 -19.96
CA ALA A 436 -12.96 14.25 -19.69
C ALA A 436 -12.53 12.80 -19.36
N PRO A 437 -11.39 12.31 -19.87
CA PRO A 437 -10.89 10.97 -19.57
C PRO A 437 -10.21 10.93 -18.19
N TYR A 438 -10.58 9.94 -17.40
CA TYR A 438 -10.09 9.71 -16.05
C TYR A 438 -9.46 8.32 -15.91
N LEU A 439 -8.29 8.30 -15.28
CA LEU A 439 -7.66 7.11 -14.72
C LEU A 439 -8.31 6.80 -13.38
N PHE A 440 -8.89 5.61 -13.22
CA PHE A 440 -9.21 5.08 -11.89
C PHE A 440 -7.91 4.96 -11.10
N MET A 441 -7.91 5.38 -9.83
CA MET A 441 -6.69 5.40 -9.00
C MET A 441 -6.66 4.32 -7.92
N GLY A 442 -7.82 3.77 -7.57
CA GLY A 442 -7.97 2.75 -6.54
C GLY A 442 -9.22 2.94 -5.68
N LEU A 443 -9.61 1.83 -5.05
CA LEU A 443 -10.66 1.76 -4.03
C LEU A 443 -10.03 1.90 -2.65
N GLU A 444 -10.69 2.64 -1.76
CA GLU A 444 -10.46 2.60 -0.32
C GLU A 444 -11.76 2.16 0.39
N VAL A 445 -11.67 1.37 1.45
CA VAL A 445 -12.82 1.11 2.35
C VAL A 445 -12.63 1.96 3.58
N HIS A 446 -13.59 2.84 3.87
CA HIS A 446 -13.56 3.79 4.97
C HIS A 446 -14.59 3.35 6.02
N GLN A 447 -14.14 3.11 7.25
CA GLN A 447 -14.98 2.87 8.42
C GLN A 447 -14.78 4.03 9.40
N ALA A 448 -15.79 4.88 9.55
CA ALA A 448 -15.71 6.10 10.32
C ALA A 448 -16.63 6.08 11.55
N VAL A 449 -16.11 6.59 12.66
CA VAL A 449 -16.82 6.84 13.91
C VAL A 449 -16.74 8.33 14.20
N GLU A 450 -17.89 8.99 14.25
CA GLU A 450 -18.01 10.44 14.44
C GLU A 450 -18.76 10.76 15.72
N THR A 451 -18.30 11.81 16.41
CA THR A 451 -19.09 12.48 17.44
C THR A 451 -18.87 13.99 17.39
N ARG A 452 -19.76 14.75 18.02
CA ARG A 452 -19.65 16.20 18.15
C ARG A 452 -18.65 16.55 19.27
N LEU A 453 -17.96 17.66 19.08
CA LEU A 453 -16.96 18.17 20.02
C LEU A 453 -16.89 19.70 19.91
N ALA A 454 -17.44 20.39 20.91
CA ALA A 454 -17.48 21.85 20.98
C ALA A 454 -17.97 22.55 19.69
N GLY A 455 -19.10 22.06 19.14
CA GLY A 455 -19.71 22.56 17.90
C GLY A 455 -19.15 21.96 16.60
N HIS A 456 -17.94 21.43 16.63
CA HIS A 456 -17.28 20.75 15.51
C HIS A 456 -17.54 19.23 15.54
N THR A 457 -17.03 18.49 14.56
CA THR A 457 -17.11 17.01 14.54
C THR A 457 -15.71 16.41 14.65
N ILE A 458 -15.51 15.46 15.56
CA ILE A 458 -14.30 14.63 15.59
C ILE A 458 -14.61 13.27 14.94
N ARG A 459 -13.84 12.92 13.91
CA ARG A 459 -13.96 11.70 13.09
C ARG A 459 -12.71 10.85 13.27
N TYR A 460 -12.88 9.69 13.89
CA TYR A 460 -11.93 8.58 13.80
C TYR A 460 -12.26 7.76 12.54
N GLU A 461 -11.25 7.40 11.76
CA GLU A 461 -11.44 6.71 10.49
C GLU A 461 -10.41 5.60 10.28
N SER A 462 -10.87 4.36 10.10
CA SER A 462 -10.06 3.23 9.64
C SER A 462 -10.21 3.11 8.13
N ILE A 463 -9.09 3.19 7.41
CA ILE A 463 -9.05 3.17 5.95
C ILE A 463 -8.24 1.96 5.48
N GLU A 464 -8.91 1.06 4.76
CA GLU A 464 -8.34 -0.15 4.16
C GLU A 464 -8.25 -0.04 2.63
N ALA A 465 -7.53 -0.98 2.00
CA ALA A 465 -7.20 -1.06 0.57
C ALA A 465 -6.38 0.12 -0.02
N GLY A 466 -6.32 1.27 0.67
CA GLY A 466 -5.71 2.52 0.22
C GLY A 466 -4.32 2.40 -0.38
N GLN A 467 -4.15 3.00 -1.57
CA GLN A 467 -3.00 2.86 -2.48
C GLN A 467 -2.29 1.50 -2.38
N HIS A 468 -3.05 0.43 -2.65
CA HIS A 468 -2.61 -0.96 -2.78
C HIS A 468 -2.27 -1.63 -1.44
N GLY A 469 -3.31 -1.84 -0.63
CA GLY A 469 -3.25 -2.70 0.56
C GLY A 469 -2.60 -2.04 1.77
N GLY A 470 -2.54 -0.71 1.81
CA GLY A 470 -2.32 0.00 3.06
C GLY A 470 -3.55 -0.08 3.95
N GLN A 471 -3.33 -0.27 5.25
CA GLN A 471 -4.31 0.11 6.27
C GLN A 471 -3.74 1.30 7.04
N ARG A 472 -4.50 2.39 7.10
CA ARG A 472 -4.18 3.58 7.89
C ARG A 472 -5.37 3.91 8.78
N GLN A 473 -5.10 4.38 9.98
CA GLN A 473 -6.12 4.90 10.90
C GLN A 473 -5.82 6.38 11.11
N GLU A 474 -6.83 7.22 10.94
CA GLU A 474 -6.71 8.67 11.03
C GLU A 474 -7.65 9.20 12.12
N LEU A 475 -7.21 10.25 12.82
CA LEU A 475 -8.05 11.03 13.71
C LEU A 475 -8.08 12.46 13.17
N SER A 476 -9.27 12.96 12.89
CA SER A 476 -9.48 14.22 12.20
C SER A 476 -10.56 15.05 12.87
N LEU A 477 -10.33 16.36 12.99
CA LEU A 477 -11.32 17.32 13.46
C LEU A 477 -11.87 18.08 12.26
N HIS A 478 -13.16 17.95 11.99
CA HIS A 478 -13.88 18.60 10.90
C HIS A 478 -14.57 19.85 11.43
N ARG A 479 -14.28 20.99 10.80
CA ARG A 479 -14.89 22.28 11.09
C ARG A 479 -16.36 22.23 10.69
N ALA A 480 -17.25 22.76 11.54
CA ALA A 480 -18.64 22.92 11.17
C ALA A 480 -18.77 23.84 9.93
N PRO A 481 -19.76 23.61 9.05
CA PRO A 481 -20.11 24.59 8.03
C PRO A 481 -20.53 25.89 8.72
N ALA A 482 -19.98 27.03 8.26
CA ALA A 482 -20.32 28.32 8.84
C ALA A 482 -21.79 28.65 8.55
N ALA A 483 -22.60 28.78 9.59
CA ALA A 483 -23.92 29.41 9.47
C ALA A 483 -23.74 30.83 8.90
N GLU A 484 -24.70 31.27 8.07
CA GLU A 484 -24.60 32.59 7.46
C GLU A 484 -24.51 33.68 8.54
N GLN A 485 -23.53 34.57 8.36
CA GLN A 485 -23.24 35.76 9.17
C GLN A 485 -22.49 35.51 10.50
N SER A 486 -21.21 35.92 10.48
CA SER A 486 -20.42 36.42 11.61
C SER A 486 -20.00 35.45 12.74
N GLN A 487 -18.86 34.77 12.53
CA GLN A 487 -17.64 35.13 13.27
C GLN A 487 -16.37 34.66 12.56
N ARG A 488 -15.24 35.37 12.80
CA ARG A 488 -13.93 35.03 12.21
C ARG A 488 -13.15 33.97 13.00
N ASP A 489 -13.61 33.67 14.21
CA ASP A 489 -13.07 32.67 15.12
C ASP A 489 -14.25 31.86 15.66
N ASP A 490 -14.48 30.70 15.05
CA ASP A 490 -15.48 29.69 15.43
C ASP A 490 -14.91 28.68 16.44
N GLY A 491 -13.78 29.02 17.09
CA GLY A 491 -13.07 28.15 18.02
C GLY A 491 -12.30 27.00 17.36
N PHE A 492 -12.43 26.75 16.04
CA PHE A 492 -11.84 25.58 15.38
C PHE A 492 -10.32 25.47 15.61
N LEU A 493 -9.58 26.57 15.41
CA LEU A 493 -8.13 26.60 15.61
C LEU A 493 -7.73 26.47 17.09
N GLN A 494 -8.61 26.87 18.03
CA GLN A 494 -8.40 26.65 19.46
C GLN A 494 -8.64 25.18 19.84
N LEU A 495 -9.69 24.54 19.30
CA LEU A 495 -9.93 23.12 19.51
C LEU A 495 -8.81 22.24 18.92
N VAL A 496 -8.23 22.62 17.77
CA VAL A 496 -6.99 21.98 17.26
C VAL A 496 -5.82 22.12 18.24
N GLU A 497 -5.66 23.27 18.89
CA GLU A 497 -4.62 23.48 19.92
C GLU A 497 -4.84 22.60 21.14
N ASP A 498 -6.08 22.52 21.63
CA ASP A 498 -6.44 21.75 22.81
C ASP A 498 -6.35 20.23 22.57
N VAL A 499 -6.74 19.76 21.38
CA VAL A 499 -6.54 18.36 20.98
C VAL A 499 -5.05 18.03 20.85
N VAL A 500 -4.24 18.83 20.15
CA VAL A 500 -2.80 18.52 19.96
C VAL A 500 -2.00 18.64 21.28
N SER A 501 -2.34 19.59 22.14
CA SER A 501 -1.71 19.72 23.47
C SER A 501 -2.10 18.60 24.44
N GLY A 502 -3.12 17.80 24.11
CA GLY A 502 -3.64 16.73 24.96
C GLY A 502 -4.59 17.20 26.07
N ASN A 503 -5.19 18.39 25.92
CA ASN A 503 -6.16 18.94 26.87
C ASN A 503 -7.52 18.23 26.78
N VAL A 504 -7.87 17.64 25.63
CA VAL A 504 -9.12 16.89 25.41
C VAL A 504 -8.97 15.40 25.77
N PHE A 505 -7.82 14.80 25.43
CA PHE A 505 -7.43 13.43 25.79
C PHE A 505 -5.90 13.30 25.77
N SER A 506 -5.31 12.41 26.59
CA SER A 506 -3.86 12.21 26.56
C SER A 506 -3.41 11.33 25.38
N TRP A 507 -2.39 11.82 24.67
CA TRP A 507 -1.70 11.10 23.60
C TRP A 507 -0.77 9.97 24.08
N ASN A 508 -0.33 10.02 25.34
CA ASN A 508 0.74 9.15 25.86
C ASN A 508 0.28 8.30 27.06
N ASP A 509 -0.57 8.86 27.93
CA ASP A 509 -0.88 8.28 29.24
C ASP A 509 -2.08 7.33 29.22
N GLY A 510 -2.70 7.11 28.06
CA GLY A 510 -3.92 6.31 27.93
C GLY A 510 -3.80 4.83 28.33
N ALA A 511 -2.59 4.29 28.47
CA ALA A 511 -2.36 2.99 29.09
C ALA A 511 -2.44 3.03 30.63
N ALA A 512 -2.01 4.12 31.26
CA ALA A 512 -2.15 4.33 32.70
C ALA A 512 -3.62 4.57 33.10
N LEU A 513 -4.41 5.22 32.24
CA LEU A 513 -5.87 5.36 32.43
C LEU A 513 -6.60 4.00 32.50
N MET A 514 -6.12 2.97 31.79
CA MET A 514 -6.66 1.61 31.95
C MET A 514 -6.31 1.01 33.30
N GLN A 515 -5.07 1.19 33.77
CA GLN A 515 -4.63 0.66 35.06
C GLN A 515 -5.44 1.29 36.21
N GLN A 516 -5.67 2.60 36.17
CA GLN A 516 -6.51 3.32 37.14
C GLN A 516 -7.95 2.79 37.15
N ARG A 517 -8.61 2.67 35.99
CA ARG A 517 -9.96 2.10 35.93
C ARG A 517 -10.02 0.66 36.42
N SER A 518 -9.02 -0.17 36.09
CA SER A 518 -8.99 -1.56 36.58
C SER A 518 -8.85 -1.68 38.10
N SER A 519 -8.30 -0.68 38.79
CA SER A 519 -8.38 -0.62 40.27
C SER A 519 -9.72 -0.11 40.78
N GLU A 520 -10.37 0.84 40.10
CA GLU A 520 -11.69 1.39 40.50
C GLU A 520 -12.82 0.37 40.33
N THR A 521 -12.80 -0.45 39.27
CA THR A 521 -13.82 -1.50 39.02
C THR A 521 -13.69 -2.69 39.98
N PHE A 522 -12.65 -2.75 40.83
CA PHE A 522 -12.41 -3.88 41.74
C PHE A 522 -12.70 -3.56 43.22
N THR A 523 -13.33 -2.42 43.51
CA THR A 523 -13.45 -1.89 44.89
C THR A 523 -14.86 -1.70 45.45
N MET A 524 -15.94 -2.12 44.76
CA MET A 524 -17.32 -1.98 45.30
C MET A 524 -18.23 -3.23 45.32
N ASP A 525 -18.02 -4.24 44.46
CA ASP A 525 -18.95 -5.38 44.36
C ASP A 525 -18.64 -6.56 45.32
N LEU A 526 -17.97 -6.32 46.46
CA LEU A 526 -17.50 -7.39 47.35
C LEU A 526 -17.56 -7.05 48.85
N LEU A 527 -18.43 -6.10 49.25
CA LEU A 527 -18.65 -5.72 50.66
C LEU A 527 -20.13 -5.54 51.06
N GLU A 528 -21.10 -5.86 50.18
CA GLU A 528 -22.55 -5.81 50.49
C GLU A 528 -23.18 -7.20 50.68
N ASP A 529 -22.50 -8.09 51.41
CA ASP A 529 -22.96 -9.47 51.66
C ASP A 529 -22.76 -9.89 53.14
N SER A 530 -23.02 -8.95 54.08
CA SER A 530 -22.92 -9.20 55.53
C SER A 530 -23.90 -8.36 56.36
N GLN A 531 -25.19 -8.47 56.03
CA GLN A 531 -26.28 -8.06 56.93
C GLN A 531 -27.62 -8.73 56.57
N LEU A 532 -27.98 -9.79 57.30
CA LEU A 532 -29.34 -10.16 57.73
C LEU A 532 -29.28 -11.54 58.42
N GLU A 533 -29.39 -11.56 59.75
CA GLU A 533 -29.60 -12.76 60.56
C GLU A 533 -31.07 -12.86 61.01
N GLU A 534 -31.57 -14.10 61.18
CA GLU A 534 -32.83 -14.48 61.87
C GLU A 534 -34.16 -13.98 61.21
N GLU A 535 -35.34 -14.60 61.41
CA GLU A 535 -35.78 -15.56 62.44
C GLU A 535 -36.97 -16.44 61.96
N THR A 536 -36.93 -17.78 62.12
CA THR A 536 -38.09 -18.76 62.30
C THR A 536 -39.28 -18.81 61.29
N LEU A 537 -40.13 -19.86 61.13
CA LEU A 537 -40.31 -21.28 61.54
C LEU A 537 -41.19 -21.95 60.42
N VAL A 538 -41.41 -23.27 60.26
CA VAL A 538 -42.13 -24.28 61.10
C VAL A 538 -41.81 -25.72 60.56
N GLU A 539 -42.01 -26.77 61.37
CA GLU A 539 -41.83 -28.22 61.08
C GLU A 539 -42.84 -28.81 60.04
N GLY A 540 -42.72 -30.02 59.47
CA GLY A 540 -41.79 -31.17 59.60
C GLY A 540 -41.75 -32.00 58.29
N GLU A 541 -41.62 -33.34 58.22
CA GLU A 541 -41.44 -34.42 59.20
C GLU A 541 -40.91 -35.73 58.50
N GLN A 542 -40.46 -36.72 59.30
CA GLN A 542 -40.23 -38.17 59.07
C GLN A 542 -39.67 -38.76 57.72
N ALA A 543 -38.62 -39.58 57.89
CA ALA A 543 -38.07 -40.58 56.94
C ALA A 543 -38.44 -42.03 57.43
N PRO A 544 -37.87 -43.20 57.01
CA PRO A 544 -36.59 -43.48 56.30
C PRO A 544 -36.61 -44.70 55.29
N LEU A 545 -35.41 -45.23 54.96
CA LEU A 545 -35.08 -46.57 54.38
C LEU A 545 -35.23 -46.73 52.83
N LEU A 546 -34.34 -47.39 52.06
CA LEU A 546 -33.21 -48.32 52.36
C LEU A 546 -32.05 -48.27 51.31
N GLU A 547 -30.91 -48.87 51.68
CA GLU A 547 -29.66 -49.34 50.99
C GLU A 547 -29.48 -49.26 49.44
N GLY A 548 -28.25 -49.22 48.88
CA GLY A 548 -26.86 -49.36 49.43
C GLY A 548 -25.82 -48.63 48.54
N LYS A 549 -24.56 -48.38 48.93
CA LYS A 549 -23.44 -49.31 49.25
C LYS A 549 -23.11 -50.28 48.09
N GLU A 550 -21.88 -50.51 47.64
CA GLU A 550 -20.52 -49.94 47.87
C GLU A 550 -19.59 -50.44 46.70
N GLU A 551 -18.28 -50.21 46.54
CA GLU A 551 -17.17 -49.74 47.40
C GLU A 551 -16.06 -49.04 46.54
N HIS A 552 -14.94 -48.62 47.14
CA HIS A 552 -13.69 -48.14 46.50
C HIS A 552 -12.57 -49.18 46.73
N LEU A 553 -11.65 -49.42 45.79
CA LEU A 553 -10.35 -50.05 46.11
C LEU A 553 -9.15 -49.48 45.33
N LEU A 554 -8.04 -49.31 46.06
CA LEU A 554 -6.68 -48.99 45.62
C LEU A 554 -5.75 -50.15 46.01
N ASN A 555 -4.69 -50.43 45.23
CA ASN A 555 -3.45 -51.13 45.61
C ASN A 555 -2.56 -51.38 44.36
N LYS A 556 -1.22 -51.46 44.43
CA LYS A 556 -0.22 -50.85 45.36
C LYS A 556 1.19 -50.90 44.72
N GLU A 557 2.18 -50.32 45.41
CA GLU A 557 3.54 -49.98 44.94
C GLU A 557 4.47 -51.13 44.46
N GLY A 558 5.61 -50.75 43.89
CA GLY A 558 6.77 -51.61 43.58
C GLY A 558 8.00 -50.79 43.15
N ASP A 559 8.93 -50.60 44.10
CA ASP A 559 10.18 -49.81 44.06
C ASP A 559 11.19 -50.11 42.90
N GLY A 560 12.20 -49.28 42.61
CA GLY A 560 12.61 -47.99 43.21
C GLY A 560 13.98 -47.48 42.69
N GLU A 561 14.61 -46.59 43.46
CA GLU A 561 15.99 -46.01 43.30
C GLU A 561 16.26 -45.10 42.07
N GLU A 562 17.03 -44.00 42.16
CA GLU A 562 17.50 -43.18 43.30
C GLU A 562 17.77 -41.74 42.80
N ALA A 563 17.80 -40.74 43.68
CA ALA A 563 18.21 -39.36 43.36
C ALA A 563 19.17 -38.81 44.44
N PRO A 564 20.08 -37.88 44.08
CA PRO A 564 20.02 -36.60 44.79
C PRO A 564 20.37 -35.35 43.96
N GLN A 565 19.71 -34.23 44.29
CA GLN A 565 20.34 -32.91 44.27
C GLN A 565 21.01 -32.65 45.64
N PRO A 566 21.94 -31.68 45.76
CA PRO A 566 21.53 -30.49 46.50
C PRO A 566 22.12 -29.14 46.04
N GLN A 567 21.25 -28.13 46.04
CA GLN A 567 21.38 -26.80 46.67
C GLN A 567 22.59 -25.87 46.42
N GLN A 568 22.26 -24.69 45.87
CA GLN A 568 22.58 -23.33 46.35
C GLN A 568 23.76 -23.07 47.30
N HIS A 569 24.52 -22.00 47.04
CA HIS A 569 24.78 -20.98 48.08
C HIS A 569 25.11 -19.59 47.51
N ASP A 570 24.66 -18.54 48.21
CA ASP A 570 25.04 -17.13 47.97
C ASP A 570 26.42 -16.79 48.54
N THR A 571 27.15 -15.87 47.89
CA THR A 571 27.80 -14.74 48.58
C THR A 571 28.17 -13.62 47.60
N ALA A 572 28.18 -12.37 48.08
CA ALA A 572 28.65 -11.19 47.35
C ALA A 572 29.77 -10.50 48.15
N LEU A 573 30.62 -9.70 47.48
CA LEU A 573 31.13 -8.39 47.95
C LEU A 573 32.17 -7.76 46.98
N LYS A 574 31.80 -6.59 46.43
CA LYS A 574 32.59 -5.34 46.27
C LYS A 574 33.84 -5.20 45.36
N ASP A 575 33.87 -4.00 44.74
CA ASP A 575 34.99 -3.09 44.44
C ASP A 575 36.12 -3.57 43.47
N ALA A 576 36.62 -2.77 42.51
CA ALA A 576 36.22 -1.46 41.98
C ALA A 576 36.82 -1.21 40.56
N ASP A 577 36.37 -0.14 39.90
CA ASP A 577 36.97 0.63 38.79
C ASP A 577 37.94 -0.03 37.78
N THR A 578 37.62 0.10 36.48
CA THR A 578 38.36 0.98 35.53
C THR A 578 37.66 1.04 34.15
N ILE A 579 37.74 2.20 33.49
CA ILE A 579 37.19 2.51 32.16
C ILE A 579 38.24 2.21 31.07
N VAL A 580 37.85 1.66 29.91
CA VAL A 580 38.37 2.10 28.59
C VAL A 580 37.51 1.57 27.43
N THR A 581 37.30 2.43 26.43
CA THR A 581 36.62 2.12 25.15
C THR A 581 37.63 1.62 24.13
N ILE A 582 37.31 0.58 23.36
CA ILE A 582 38.08 0.21 22.15
C ILE A 582 37.11 0.08 20.96
N GLN A 583 37.38 0.87 19.92
CA GLN A 583 37.00 0.57 18.54
C GLN A 583 38.14 -0.23 17.92
N GLU A 584 37.87 -1.20 17.05
CA GLU A 584 38.86 -1.63 16.06
C GLU A 584 38.29 -1.61 14.64
N GLN A 585 39.08 -1.06 13.74
CA GLN A 585 38.94 -1.17 12.29
C GLN A 585 39.85 -2.31 11.85
N GLY A 586 39.41 -3.15 10.91
CA GLY A 586 40.22 -4.27 10.43
C GLY A 586 41.42 -3.83 9.58
N ILE A 587 42.49 -4.63 9.58
CA ILE A 587 43.65 -4.53 8.69
C ILE A 587 43.96 -5.91 8.08
N ASN A 588 44.50 -5.88 6.86
CA ASN A 588 44.90 -7.03 6.06
C ASN A 588 46.26 -7.60 6.51
N VAL A 589 46.44 -8.94 6.48
CA VAL A 589 47.74 -9.61 6.63
C VAL A 589 47.84 -10.74 5.61
N GLN A 590 49.02 -10.88 4.99
CA GLN A 590 49.35 -11.81 3.92
C GLN A 590 50.82 -12.21 4.07
N ASP A 591 51.12 -13.51 4.05
CA ASP A 591 52.44 -14.17 3.91
C ASP A 591 52.19 -15.70 3.88
N ASP A 592 53.03 -16.59 3.33
CA ASP A 592 54.33 -16.44 2.63
C ASP A 592 54.48 -17.49 1.49
N LEU A 593 55.59 -17.47 0.75
CA LEU A 593 55.91 -18.25 -0.44
C LEU A 593 56.78 -19.51 -0.13
N PRO A 594 57.12 -20.38 -1.11
CA PRO A 594 58.36 -20.17 -1.88
C PRO A 594 58.33 -20.61 -3.37
N GLN A 595 59.41 -20.29 -4.10
CA GLN A 595 59.60 -20.50 -5.54
C GLN A 595 60.31 -21.84 -5.88
N ALA A 596 60.30 -22.28 -7.15
CA ALA A 596 61.42 -22.01 -8.08
C ALA A 596 61.45 -22.85 -9.39
N LYS A 597 62.08 -22.22 -10.42
CA LYS A 597 62.72 -22.76 -11.64
C LYS A 597 61.92 -22.92 -12.95
N ASP A 598 62.68 -22.70 -14.01
CA ASP A 598 62.29 -22.33 -15.37
C ASP A 598 62.64 -23.42 -16.39
N GLN A 599 62.05 -23.36 -17.58
CA GLN A 599 62.77 -23.68 -18.83
C GLN A 599 62.07 -23.08 -20.07
N GLU A 600 62.86 -22.46 -20.94
CA GLU A 600 62.45 -21.90 -22.24
C GLU A 600 62.54 -22.96 -23.35
N ILE A 601 61.63 -22.92 -24.34
CA ILE A 601 61.94 -23.28 -25.75
C ILE A 601 61.23 -22.28 -26.69
N HIS A 602 61.82 -22.07 -27.86
CA HIS A 602 61.62 -20.94 -28.77
C HIS A 602 60.42 -21.00 -29.75
N LEU A 603 60.14 -19.82 -30.30
CA LEU A 603 59.38 -19.48 -31.52
C LEU A 603 59.61 -20.38 -32.75
N SER A 604 58.62 -20.40 -33.65
CA SER A 604 58.82 -20.23 -35.11
C SER A 604 57.53 -19.82 -35.84
N GLU A 605 57.67 -19.01 -36.89
CA GLU A 605 56.62 -18.60 -37.83
C GLU A 605 56.72 -19.43 -39.14
N SER A 606 55.62 -19.58 -39.91
CA SER A 606 55.62 -19.27 -41.36
C SER A 606 54.34 -19.64 -42.14
N GLN A 607 53.94 -18.66 -42.95
CA GLN A 607 52.99 -18.50 -44.05
C GLN A 607 52.56 -19.67 -44.99
N VAL A 608 51.27 -19.64 -45.35
CA VAL A 608 50.66 -19.54 -46.72
C VAL A 608 51.08 -20.49 -47.86
N SER A 609 50.09 -21.18 -48.44
CA SER A 609 49.88 -21.39 -49.90
C SER A 609 48.45 -21.93 -50.18
N THR A 610 48.02 -22.03 -51.45
CA THR A 610 47.21 -21.01 -52.15
C THR A 610 46.78 -21.52 -53.54
N GLU A 611 45.48 -21.63 -53.85
CA GLU A 611 44.88 -21.68 -55.22
C GLU A 611 43.32 -21.67 -55.09
N GLU A 612 42.60 -20.65 -55.57
CA GLU A 612 42.01 -20.45 -56.92
C GLU A 612 40.62 -21.13 -57.09
N GLN A 613 39.60 -20.57 -57.76
CA GLN A 613 39.35 -19.30 -58.48
C GLN A 613 37.81 -19.02 -58.33
N ALA A 614 37.04 -18.07 -58.89
CA ALA A 614 37.05 -16.88 -59.80
C ALA A 614 35.59 -16.29 -59.73
N THR A 615 35.06 -15.22 -60.36
CA THR A 615 35.35 -13.87 -60.93
C THR A 615 33.96 -13.33 -61.39
N THR A 616 33.53 -12.06 -61.52
CA THR A 616 33.92 -10.66 -61.23
C THR A 616 32.62 -9.81 -61.46
N ASP A 617 32.46 -8.48 -61.27
CA ASP A 617 33.32 -7.35 -60.89
C ASP A 617 32.48 -6.18 -60.28
N LEU A 618 33.13 -5.04 -59.99
CA LEU A 618 32.52 -3.69 -59.88
C LEU A 618 33.13 -2.75 -60.95
N PRO A 619 32.62 -1.51 -61.14
CA PRO A 619 33.38 -0.39 -60.53
C PRO A 619 32.60 0.93 -60.23
N LYS A 620 32.87 1.50 -59.03
CA LYS A 620 33.31 2.91 -58.79
C LYS A 620 32.33 4.10 -59.00
N ASP A 621 32.56 5.29 -58.43
CA ASP A 621 33.62 5.79 -57.52
C ASP A 621 33.14 6.98 -56.64
N ALA A 622 33.90 7.31 -55.58
CA ALA A 622 34.16 8.67 -55.03
C ALA A 622 33.00 9.58 -54.49
N LEU A 623 33.18 10.47 -53.48
CA LEU A 623 34.09 10.57 -52.33
C LEU A 623 33.69 11.75 -51.39
N ALA A 624 33.92 11.62 -50.07
CA ALA A 624 34.09 12.69 -49.05
C ALA A 624 32.96 13.73 -48.80
N GLY A 625 33.05 14.49 -47.68
CA GLY A 625 32.21 15.70 -47.45
C GLY A 625 31.66 15.92 -46.03
N GLU A 626 32.53 16.01 -45.02
CA GLU A 626 32.23 16.20 -43.59
C GLU A 626 31.36 17.41 -43.14
N THR A 627 30.84 17.30 -41.90
CA THR A 627 30.65 18.35 -40.87
C THR A 627 29.53 19.42 -40.93
N ALA A 628 28.55 19.20 -40.01
CA ALA A 628 28.25 20.06 -38.86
C ALA A 628 27.59 21.48 -38.98
N ALA A 629 26.27 21.47 -38.76
CA ALA A 629 25.58 22.11 -37.60
C ALA A 629 25.14 23.60 -37.59
N LYS A 630 23.94 23.76 -36.97
CA LYS A 630 23.51 24.75 -35.95
C LYS A 630 22.61 25.96 -36.34
N LYS A 631 21.64 26.23 -35.44
CA LYS A 631 20.81 27.46 -35.25
C LYS A 631 19.69 27.70 -36.30
N LYS A 632 18.43 27.98 -35.87
CA LYS A 632 17.83 29.24 -35.33
C LYS A 632 17.70 30.32 -36.43
N GLU A 633 16.66 31.16 -36.51
CA GLU A 633 15.69 31.63 -35.48
C GLU A 633 14.28 31.96 -36.10
N GLU A 634 13.41 32.58 -35.28
CA GLU A 634 12.27 33.52 -35.50
C GLU A 634 11.89 34.03 -36.94
N GLU A 635 10.67 34.51 -37.27
CA GLU A 635 9.45 34.88 -36.49
C GLU A 635 8.12 34.88 -37.32
N LYS A 636 7.06 35.49 -36.75
CA LYS A 636 5.69 35.86 -37.25
C LYS A 636 5.71 36.97 -38.35
N PRO A 637 4.59 37.59 -38.86
CA PRO A 637 3.14 37.47 -38.53
C PRO A 637 2.11 37.44 -39.73
N ALA A 638 0.80 37.35 -39.41
CA ALA A 638 -0.37 38.04 -40.04
C ALA A 638 -0.76 37.80 -41.54
N SER A 639 -2.02 38.01 -42.00
CA SER A 639 -3.36 38.11 -41.37
C SER A 639 -4.49 38.16 -42.42
N ASP A 640 -5.60 37.45 -42.16
CA ASP A 640 -7.02 37.74 -42.50
C ASP A 640 -7.53 38.00 -43.94
N GLU A 641 -8.87 37.96 -44.06
CA GLU A 641 -9.77 38.29 -45.21
C GLU A 641 -9.81 37.31 -46.42
N ALA A 642 -10.96 37.01 -47.07
CA ALA A 642 -12.35 37.49 -46.89
C ALA A 642 -13.44 36.43 -47.25
N SER A 643 -14.65 36.63 -46.70
CA SER A 643 -16.00 36.36 -47.25
C SER A 643 -16.30 35.12 -48.14
N SER A 644 -17.29 34.31 -47.76
CA SER A 644 -18.69 34.42 -48.29
C SER A 644 -19.60 33.25 -47.87
N SER A 645 -20.91 33.45 -47.94
CA SER A 645 -22.00 32.45 -47.79
C SER A 645 -22.92 32.54 -49.05
N PRO A 646 -24.04 31.78 -49.23
CA PRO A 646 -24.67 30.77 -48.37
C PRO A 646 -25.18 29.47 -49.07
N LYS A 647 -25.78 28.57 -48.26
CA LYS A 647 -26.93 27.63 -48.47
C LYS A 647 -27.58 27.49 -49.88
N PRO A 648 -28.09 26.30 -50.26
CA PRO A 648 -29.14 25.59 -49.50
C PRO A 648 -29.03 24.05 -49.39
N ALA A 649 -30.05 23.42 -48.79
CA ALA A 649 -30.13 22.00 -48.46
C ALA A 649 -31.01 21.19 -49.44
N ILE A 650 -30.82 19.87 -49.45
CA ILE A 650 -31.73 18.85 -50.00
C ILE A 650 -31.88 17.72 -48.94
N ASP A 651 -32.93 16.93 -49.05
CA ASP A 651 -33.58 16.10 -48.03
C ASP A 651 -33.53 14.58 -48.38
N VAL A 652 -34.16 13.73 -47.54
CA VAL A 652 -34.61 12.34 -47.79
C VAL A 652 -33.63 11.18 -47.55
N SER A 653 -33.67 10.66 -46.31
CA SER A 653 -34.11 9.30 -45.89
C SER A 653 -33.64 7.98 -46.56
N LEU A 654 -33.72 6.92 -45.73
CA LEU A 654 -33.99 5.47 -45.99
C LEU A 654 -32.88 4.41 -45.77
N GLU A 655 -33.15 3.60 -44.74
CA GLU A 655 -33.07 2.12 -44.65
C GLU A 655 -32.18 1.28 -45.60
N SER A 656 -31.20 0.58 -45.02
CA SER A 656 -31.01 -0.90 -45.10
C SER A 656 -29.88 -1.29 -44.13
N LYS A 657 -29.89 -2.37 -43.34
CA LYS A 657 -30.22 -3.80 -43.57
C LYS A 657 -29.32 -4.51 -44.58
N LEU A 658 -28.13 -4.89 -44.13
CA LEU A 658 -27.61 -6.26 -44.20
C LEU A 658 -26.59 -6.52 -43.07
#